data_AF-A0AAX2K9E5-F1
#
_entry.id   AF-A0AAX2K9E5-F1
#
_cell.length_a   1.000
_cell.length_b   1.000
_cell.length_c   1.000
_cell.angle_alpha   90.00
_cell.angle_beta   90.00
_cell.angle_gamma   90.00
#
_symmetry.space_group_name_H-M   'P 1'
#
loop_
_entity.id
_entity.type
_entity.pdbx_description
1 polymer ?
#
loop_
_entity_poly.entity_id
_entity_poly.type
_entity_poly.pdbx_seq_one_letter_code
_entity_poly.pdbx_strand_id
1 'polypeptide(L)'
;MWGLILERKIIFNNGFLSINREVIIIFLIYFILVGLGISGVIYSRYVDEGVKYLLVTPSFLNNSPLNWTTSVWAGVLGIHGTIAALSITFMGMFVSQVSNYSEHGFENICKSMLLRKTSFLKFSLNSIFSLLSGIVLLSCGGGMITYAISIFVSLYFIFNYGSMYLKLYNVTENPTIITDRLFFELDKAKNDYLLIDERRRTIENKFLNMINDFEYIHYGWDSDFINKEQRKLNIFQNNQNVIINDFCPICFKEINNELERFSKVVRTDLRVNLNFIYPLSTSSVHIEVQDGASIDELLISNVTKLLKKGLVFSSAPESFLNYGKYEDAVVISLRNSLFSGNELALDFSIRAIFTLVSETELVKVIHNLNHSFGYTNKKNNIEYSIFAAFYMKVSSEVSGYKNYNIVCDALRSIMDLGRYIYDNEQYDEFYKLISPSLEHRAQYSLGDPEYRFFDLYMSTVRDNILSKNYLAFSLNTRFLTEKFRYPESSDDGETLSIIENKMVSCVRQVITLLIIRLCYLSEKSDGHQEELRIIKQNLMKWLAPSFLEDLFYKSGVYDVIFTVPSEPDFDASRTLRDIPDYEVATFSINNDAFKAVSLLMTQTLFNKNNLNPIFIRNKKEFIKNTKITTHELQSLISYLKGDEFSALLELINEGSSQETNRMEVAEHLESIISVKNELIANSIVSSDLDKVLVNKYIDKVSISLGGYFNKFVDIDSIPVSNSVVCNPFYSLINKREVLQSIDKVHYSMNSSHHAEVFVYAWLHKMLDGIKGQYKDVNEIEDVSELPSDKLITIHYMVKGEASVYRYSKGMRITDSKGVLGLGSPGLYYMDFLSVFSCLRNTNLFDLKIESISDENISLVKGLYNFKDENPLMYALMSIRINLEFINNDGLSFYYISVDSCKKITALHEQKLRLSFNDKKPMDDIGELSD
;
A
#
# COMPACT_ATOMS: atom_id res chain seq x y z
N MET A 1 -38.98 -34.54 7.11
CA MET A 1 -38.01 -35.14 6.17
C MET A 1 -38.45 -35.02 4.71
N TRP A 2 -39.69 -35.42 4.36
CA TRP A 2 -40.24 -35.18 3.01
C TRP A 2 -40.41 -33.69 2.67
N GLY A 3 -40.80 -32.83 3.62
CA GLY A 3 -40.86 -31.37 3.39
C GLY A 3 -39.51 -30.75 2.96
N LEU A 4 -38.42 -31.14 3.61
CA LEU A 4 -37.06 -30.63 3.32
C LEU A 4 -36.40 -31.26 2.08
N ILE A 5 -36.81 -32.48 1.69
CA ILE A 5 -36.32 -33.15 0.47
C ILE A 5 -37.12 -32.68 -0.76
N LEU A 6 -38.41 -32.37 -0.60
CA LEU A 6 -39.19 -31.71 -1.65
C LEU A 6 -38.73 -30.26 -1.86
N GLU A 7 -38.46 -29.48 -0.80
CA GLU A 7 -38.07 -28.07 -0.94
C GLU A 7 -36.74 -27.81 -1.65
N ARG A 8 -35.79 -28.77 -1.66
CA ARG A 8 -34.47 -28.57 -2.32
C ARG A 8 -34.32 -29.23 -3.69
N LYS A 9 -35.28 -30.04 -4.16
CA LYS A 9 -35.26 -30.64 -5.51
C LYS A 9 -36.52 -30.36 -6.33
N ILE A 10 -37.55 -29.78 -5.73
CA ILE A 10 -38.58 -29.03 -6.42
C ILE A 10 -38.17 -27.57 -6.29
N ILE A 11 -37.37 -27.08 -7.22
CA ILE A 11 -37.09 -25.65 -7.29
C ILE A 11 -38.38 -24.99 -7.76
N PHE A 12 -39.05 -24.26 -6.86
CA PHE A 12 -40.06 -23.27 -7.24
C PHE A 12 -39.33 -22.07 -7.87
N ASN A 13 -38.91 -22.21 -9.12
CA ASN A 13 -38.51 -21.08 -9.95
C ASN A 13 -39.65 -20.81 -10.93
N ASN A 14 -40.30 -19.66 -10.78
CA ASN A 14 -41.21 -19.08 -11.78
C ASN A 14 -42.28 -20.02 -12.34
N GLY A 15 -43.10 -20.64 -11.48
CA GLY A 15 -44.40 -21.19 -11.89
C GLY A 15 -44.40 -22.43 -12.78
N PHE A 16 -43.25 -23.08 -13.05
CA PHE A 16 -43.20 -24.37 -13.74
C PHE A 16 -42.48 -25.42 -12.89
N LEU A 17 -43.14 -26.57 -12.68
CA LEU A 17 -42.59 -27.72 -11.98
C LEU A 17 -41.40 -28.31 -12.78
N SER A 18 -40.17 -27.95 -12.40
CA SER A 18 -38.96 -28.65 -12.84
C SER A 18 -38.83 -29.98 -12.08
N ILE A 19 -39.66 -30.97 -12.42
CA ILE A 19 -39.50 -32.35 -11.93
C ILE A 19 -38.30 -32.96 -12.67
N ASN A 20 -37.36 -33.57 -11.94
CA ASN A 20 -36.24 -34.31 -12.53
C ASN A 20 -36.76 -35.29 -13.61
N ARG A 21 -36.17 -35.25 -14.81
CA ARG A 21 -36.55 -36.09 -15.97
C ARG A 21 -36.71 -37.56 -15.60
N GLU A 22 -35.86 -38.08 -14.70
CA GLU A 22 -35.95 -39.46 -14.23
C GLU A 22 -37.24 -39.74 -13.43
N VAL A 23 -37.68 -38.78 -12.61
CA VAL A 23 -38.91 -38.90 -11.81
C VAL A 23 -40.14 -38.87 -12.72
N ILE A 24 -40.13 -38.02 -13.75
CA ILE A 24 -41.19 -37.98 -14.78
C ILE A 24 -41.27 -39.32 -15.51
N ILE A 25 -40.12 -39.89 -15.90
CA ILE A 25 -40.07 -41.18 -16.60
C ILE A 25 -40.64 -42.30 -15.71
N ILE A 26 -40.24 -42.37 -14.43
CA ILE A 26 -40.75 -43.36 -13.49
C ILE A 26 -42.27 -43.24 -13.34
N PHE A 27 -42.76 -42.02 -13.15
CA PHE A 27 -44.20 -41.75 -13.05
C PHE A 27 -44.94 -42.20 -14.31
N LEU A 28 -44.44 -41.83 -15.50
CA LEU A 28 -45.04 -42.21 -16.79
C LEU A 28 -45.08 -43.73 -16.98
N ILE A 29 -44.02 -44.47 -16.62
CA ILE A 29 -43.97 -45.93 -16.74
C ILE A 29 -45.09 -46.57 -15.92
N TYR A 30 -45.21 -46.22 -14.64
CA TYR A 30 -46.24 -46.81 -13.77
C TYR A 30 -47.65 -46.33 -14.15
N PHE A 31 -47.80 -45.10 -14.63
CA PHE A 31 -49.08 -44.58 -15.12
C PHE A 31 -49.55 -45.31 -16.39
N ILE A 32 -48.65 -45.55 -17.35
CA ILE A 32 -48.95 -46.35 -18.55
C ILE A 32 -49.34 -47.79 -18.14
N LEU A 33 -48.61 -48.37 -17.18
CA LEU A 33 -48.89 -49.73 -16.69
C LEU A 33 -50.28 -49.84 -16.06
N VAL A 34 -50.68 -48.87 -15.24
CA VAL A 34 -52.04 -48.78 -14.67
C VAL A 34 -53.09 -48.56 -15.78
N GLY A 35 -52.83 -47.64 -16.71
CA GLY A 35 -53.73 -47.34 -17.82
C GLY A 35 -53.99 -48.53 -18.73
N LEU A 36 -52.95 -49.33 -19.03
CA LEU A 36 -53.07 -50.58 -19.78
C LEU A 36 -53.90 -51.62 -19.00
N GLY A 37 -53.71 -51.73 -17.70
CA GLY A 37 -54.49 -52.63 -16.85
C GLY A 37 -55.98 -52.27 -16.83
N ILE A 38 -56.31 -50.99 -16.63
CA ILE A 38 -57.70 -50.49 -16.66
C ILE A 38 -58.30 -50.69 -18.06
N SER A 39 -57.55 -50.41 -19.12
CA SER A 39 -58.00 -50.65 -20.50
C SER A 39 -58.28 -52.12 -20.76
N GLY A 40 -57.47 -53.03 -20.20
CA GLY A 40 -57.71 -54.48 -20.24
C GLY A 40 -59.03 -54.87 -19.56
N VAL A 41 -59.32 -54.30 -18.39
CA VAL A 41 -60.61 -54.50 -17.69
C VAL A 41 -61.79 -54.00 -18.54
N ILE A 42 -61.67 -52.84 -19.20
CA ILE A 42 -62.72 -52.31 -20.09
C ILE A 42 -62.89 -53.20 -21.33
N TYR A 43 -61.78 -53.64 -21.94
CA TYR A 43 -61.76 -54.47 -23.13
C TYR A 43 -62.34 -55.87 -22.89
N SER A 44 -62.34 -56.36 -21.64
CA SER A 44 -62.93 -57.65 -21.26
C SER A 44 -64.41 -57.81 -21.67
N ARG A 45 -65.14 -56.71 -21.90
CA ARG A 45 -66.52 -56.71 -22.39
C ARG A 45 -66.66 -57.30 -23.80
N TYR A 46 -65.57 -57.33 -24.56
CA TYR A 46 -65.52 -57.78 -25.96
C TYR A 46 -64.81 -59.12 -26.14
N VAL A 47 -64.46 -59.81 -25.04
CA VAL A 47 -63.69 -61.07 -25.05
C VAL A 47 -64.58 -62.22 -24.58
N ASP A 48 -64.40 -63.40 -25.18
CA ASP A 48 -65.15 -64.62 -24.84
C ASP A 48 -64.99 -65.02 -23.36
N GLU A 49 -66.07 -65.57 -22.80
CA GLU A 49 -66.19 -65.91 -21.37
C GLU A 49 -65.07 -66.81 -20.85
N GLY A 50 -64.60 -67.75 -21.68
CA GLY A 50 -63.51 -68.66 -21.36
C GLY A 50 -62.15 -67.98 -21.15
N VAL A 51 -61.97 -66.73 -21.58
CA VAL A 51 -60.69 -66.01 -21.52
C VAL A 51 -60.78 -64.72 -20.69
N LYS A 52 -61.97 -64.31 -20.24
CA LYS A 52 -62.20 -63.09 -19.44
C LYS A 52 -61.38 -63.04 -18.15
N TYR A 53 -61.08 -64.20 -17.55
CA TYR A 53 -60.27 -64.31 -16.33
C TYR A 53 -58.84 -63.77 -16.50
N LEU A 54 -58.34 -63.65 -17.74
CA LEU A 54 -57.05 -63.02 -18.01
C LEU A 54 -57.07 -61.50 -17.80
N LEU A 55 -58.23 -60.85 -18.00
CA LEU A 55 -58.38 -59.40 -18.01
C LEU A 55 -59.17 -58.86 -16.82
N VAL A 56 -60.08 -59.65 -16.24
CA VAL A 56 -60.90 -59.28 -15.06
C VAL A 56 -60.70 -60.29 -13.94
N THR A 57 -60.73 -59.83 -12.69
CA THR A 57 -60.45 -60.67 -11.53
C THR A 57 -61.38 -61.89 -11.47
N PRO A 58 -60.86 -63.10 -11.25
CA PRO A 58 -61.65 -64.33 -11.12
C PRO A 58 -62.72 -64.28 -10.01
N SER A 59 -62.51 -63.46 -8.98
CA SER A 59 -63.46 -63.22 -7.89
C SER A 59 -64.74 -62.50 -8.35
N PHE A 60 -64.63 -61.56 -9.30
CA PHE A 60 -65.80 -60.90 -9.92
C PHE A 60 -66.55 -61.84 -10.88
N LEU A 61 -65.86 -62.85 -11.43
CA LEU A 61 -66.42 -63.85 -12.34
C LEU A 61 -66.95 -65.10 -11.61
N ASN A 62 -66.89 -65.12 -10.27
CA ASN A 62 -67.27 -66.23 -9.40
C ASN A 62 -66.61 -67.58 -9.79
N ASN A 63 -65.37 -67.51 -10.28
CA ASN A 63 -64.65 -68.66 -10.83
C ASN A 63 -63.83 -69.36 -9.73
N SER A 64 -64.46 -70.33 -9.05
CA SER A 64 -63.95 -71.03 -7.86
C SER A 64 -62.47 -71.49 -7.91
N PRO A 65 -61.91 -72.02 -9.01
CA PRO A 65 -60.53 -72.53 -9.00
C PRO A 65 -59.44 -71.46 -8.96
N LEU A 66 -59.74 -70.19 -9.28
CA LEU A 66 -58.73 -69.12 -9.37
C LEU A 66 -58.90 -68.00 -8.34
N ASN A 67 -59.88 -68.12 -7.43
CA ASN A 67 -60.15 -67.10 -6.40
C ASN A 67 -58.98 -66.88 -5.42
N TRP A 68 -58.13 -67.89 -5.21
CA TRP A 68 -56.93 -67.80 -4.37
C TRP A 68 -55.96 -66.69 -4.81
N THR A 69 -55.96 -66.33 -6.11
CA THR A 69 -55.07 -65.32 -6.69
C THR A 69 -55.28 -63.95 -6.08
N THR A 70 -56.53 -63.58 -5.77
CA THR A 70 -56.88 -62.30 -5.13
C THR A 70 -56.29 -62.20 -3.72
N SER A 71 -56.40 -63.29 -2.94
CA SER A 71 -55.85 -63.35 -1.58
C SER A 71 -54.33 -63.33 -1.57
N VAL A 72 -53.67 -64.05 -2.48
CA VAL A 72 -52.21 -64.03 -2.64
C VAL A 72 -51.74 -62.66 -3.13
N TRP A 73 -52.46 -62.03 -4.05
CA TRP A 73 -52.18 -60.68 -4.54
C TRP A 73 -52.19 -59.65 -3.41
N ALA A 74 -53.28 -59.63 -2.64
CA ALA A 74 -53.42 -58.75 -1.49
C ALA A 74 -52.32 -59.03 -0.43
N GLY A 75 -51.99 -60.31 -0.18
CA GLY A 75 -50.92 -60.70 0.73
C GLY A 75 -49.54 -60.19 0.30
N VAL A 76 -49.16 -60.35 -0.97
CA VAL A 76 -47.86 -59.86 -1.49
C VAL A 76 -47.80 -58.34 -1.50
N LEU A 77 -48.90 -57.65 -1.83
CA LEU A 77 -48.96 -56.18 -1.71
C LEU A 77 -48.87 -55.72 -0.25
N GLY A 78 -49.44 -56.47 0.70
CA GLY A 78 -49.29 -56.21 2.13
C GLY A 78 -47.84 -56.35 2.60
N ILE A 79 -47.13 -57.39 2.15
CA ILE A 79 -45.70 -57.59 2.42
C ILE A 79 -44.88 -56.46 1.80
N HIS A 80 -45.16 -56.10 0.54
CA HIS A 80 -44.53 -54.97 -0.14
C HIS A 80 -44.74 -53.67 0.65
N GLY A 81 -45.98 -53.33 1.01
CA GLY A 81 -46.31 -52.14 1.78
C GLY A 81 -45.59 -52.08 3.13
N THR A 82 -45.51 -53.21 3.82
CA THR A 82 -44.79 -53.33 5.10
C THR A 82 -43.29 -53.10 4.92
N ILE A 83 -42.67 -53.72 3.90
CA ILE A 83 -41.25 -53.54 3.58
C ILE A 83 -40.97 -52.10 3.16
N ALA A 84 -41.83 -51.48 2.35
CA ALA A 84 -41.71 -50.08 1.94
C ALA A 84 -41.75 -49.13 3.15
N ALA A 85 -42.64 -49.37 4.12
CA ALA A 85 -42.71 -48.59 5.36
C ALA A 85 -41.44 -48.77 6.22
N LEU A 86 -40.98 -50.02 6.40
CA LEU A 86 -39.74 -50.31 7.12
C LEU A 86 -38.51 -49.72 6.42
N SER A 87 -38.49 -49.71 5.09
CA SER A 87 -37.41 -49.10 4.28
C SER A 87 -37.19 -47.64 4.64
N ILE A 88 -38.26 -46.89 4.87
CA ILE A 88 -38.20 -45.47 5.23
C ILE A 88 -37.58 -45.31 6.63
N THR A 89 -38.00 -46.14 7.58
CA THR A 89 -37.52 -46.10 8.97
C THR A 89 -36.05 -46.53 9.09
N PHE A 90 -35.68 -47.67 8.51
CA PHE A 90 -34.28 -48.14 8.50
C PHE A 90 -33.35 -47.17 7.78
N MET A 91 -33.81 -46.55 6.69
CA MET A 91 -33.02 -45.53 6.00
C MET A 91 -32.75 -44.30 6.88
N GLY A 92 -33.77 -43.83 7.61
CA GLY A 92 -33.59 -42.72 8.55
C GLY A 92 -32.51 -43.02 9.59
N MET A 93 -32.47 -44.26 10.09
CA MET A 93 -31.44 -44.71 11.03
C MET A 93 -30.05 -44.76 10.39
N PHE A 94 -29.88 -45.36 9.20
CA PHE A 94 -28.58 -45.44 8.53
C PHE A 94 -28.04 -44.04 8.16
N VAL A 95 -28.89 -43.14 7.66
CA VAL A 95 -28.51 -41.75 7.35
C VAL A 95 -28.13 -40.98 8.63
N SER A 96 -28.81 -41.25 9.75
CA SER A 96 -28.46 -40.67 11.05
C SER A 96 -27.13 -41.21 11.58
N GLN A 97 -26.85 -42.50 11.43
CA GLN A 97 -25.57 -43.09 11.82
C GLN A 97 -24.40 -42.50 11.03
N VAL A 98 -24.58 -42.30 9.73
CA VAL A 98 -23.59 -41.62 8.89
C VAL A 98 -23.34 -40.18 9.35
N SER A 99 -24.35 -39.48 9.85
CA SER A 99 -24.16 -38.18 10.51
C SER A 99 -23.22 -38.26 11.72
N ASN A 100 -23.38 -39.30 12.53
CA ASN A 100 -22.65 -39.45 13.78
C ASN A 100 -21.20 -39.89 13.55
N TYR A 101 -20.92 -40.58 12.43
CA TYR A 101 -19.57 -40.95 12.02
C TYR A 101 -18.87 -39.88 11.17
N SER A 102 -19.59 -38.85 10.73
CA SER A 102 -18.99 -37.76 9.95
C SER A 102 -18.33 -36.76 10.89
N GLU A 103 -17.17 -36.26 10.48
CA GLU A 103 -16.53 -35.17 11.18
C GLU A 103 -17.39 -33.89 11.16
N HIS A 104 -17.23 -33.07 12.20
CA HIS A 104 -18.06 -31.90 12.39
C HIS A 104 -17.98 -30.95 11.19
N GLY A 105 -19.12 -30.48 10.68
CA GLY A 105 -19.21 -29.67 9.46
C GLY A 105 -19.43 -30.48 8.17
N PHE A 106 -19.08 -31.78 8.15
CA PHE A 106 -19.27 -32.65 6.98
C PHE A 106 -20.56 -33.47 7.01
N GLU A 107 -21.36 -33.41 8.08
CA GLU A 107 -22.50 -34.29 8.30
C GLU A 107 -23.52 -34.19 7.16
N ASN A 108 -23.85 -32.97 6.75
CA ASN A 108 -24.81 -32.73 5.68
C ASN A 108 -24.25 -33.11 4.30
N ILE A 109 -22.94 -32.95 4.11
CA ILE A 109 -22.22 -33.33 2.88
C ILE A 109 -22.24 -34.86 2.75
N CYS A 110 -21.80 -35.58 3.78
CA CYS A 110 -21.80 -37.04 3.83
C CYS A 110 -23.20 -37.63 3.66
N LYS A 111 -24.22 -37.05 4.31
CA LYS A 111 -25.64 -37.43 4.09
C LYS A 111 -26.06 -37.27 2.64
N SER A 112 -25.82 -36.09 2.06
CA SER A 112 -26.17 -35.79 0.67
C SER A 112 -25.45 -36.74 -0.31
N MET A 113 -24.17 -37.00 -0.06
CA MET A 113 -23.34 -37.92 -0.85
C MET A 113 -23.86 -39.35 -0.79
N LEU A 114 -24.20 -39.85 0.41
CA LEU A 114 -24.78 -41.19 0.59
C LEU A 114 -26.09 -41.33 -0.19
N LEU A 115 -26.99 -40.35 -0.06
CA LEU A 115 -28.29 -40.34 -0.74
C LEU A 115 -28.16 -40.27 -2.26
N ARG A 116 -27.17 -39.53 -2.78
CA ARG A 116 -26.88 -39.45 -4.22
C ARG A 116 -26.31 -40.77 -4.74
N LYS A 117 -25.28 -41.33 -4.09
CA LYS A 117 -24.61 -42.57 -4.51
C LYS A 117 -25.55 -43.76 -4.57
N THR A 118 -26.48 -43.84 -3.62
CA THR A 118 -27.46 -44.93 -3.55
C THR A 118 -28.66 -44.70 -4.48
N SER A 119 -28.75 -43.57 -5.19
CA SER A 119 -29.92 -43.19 -5.99
C SER A 119 -31.23 -43.27 -5.19
N PHE A 120 -31.16 -42.89 -3.90
CA PHE A 120 -32.20 -43.19 -2.92
C PHE A 120 -33.58 -42.65 -3.30
N LEU A 121 -33.64 -41.46 -3.91
CA LEU A 121 -34.90 -40.87 -4.37
C LEU A 121 -35.58 -41.76 -5.43
N LYS A 122 -34.80 -42.30 -6.38
CA LYS A 122 -35.30 -43.21 -7.42
C LYS A 122 -35.80 -44.52 -6.80
N PHE A 123 -35.05 -45.07 -5.85
CA PHE A 123 -35.47 -46.24 -5.10
C PHE A 123 -36.80 -46.02 -4.35
N SER A 124 -36.92 -44.89 -3.64
CA SER A 124 -38.12 -44.54 -2.86
C SER A 124 -39.35 -44.32 -3.74
N LEU A 125 -39.20 -43.61 -4.86
CA LEU A 125 -40.30 -43.39 -5.79
C LEU A 125 -40.72 -44.70 -6.48
N ASN A 126 -39.76 -45.55 -6.85
CA ASN A 126 -40.08 -46.87 -7.38
C ASN A 126 -40.87 -47.71 -6.37
N SER A 127 -40.49 -47.68 -5.09
CA SER A 127 -41.23 -48.34 -4.00
C SER A 127 -42.70 -47.90 -3.94
N ILE A 128 -42.94 -46.58 -3.88
CA ILE A 128 -44.28 -46.03 -3.73
C ILE A 128 -45.14 -46.28 -4.98
N PHE A 129 -44.61 -46.01 -6.18
CA PHE A 129 -45.40 -46.14 -7.41
C PHE A 129 -45.62 -47.60 -7.82
N SER A 130 -44.69 -48.51 -7.52
CA SER A 130 -44.89 -49.95 -7.71
C SER A 130 -45.97 -50.52 -6.78
N LEU A 131 -46.00 -50.08 -5.51
CA LEU A 131 -47.06 -50.46 -4.57
C LEU A 131 -48.42 -49.86 -4.99
N LEU A 132 -48.45 -48.56 -5.31
CA LEU A 132 -49.69 -47.86 -5.69
C LEU A 132 -50.29 -48.46 -6.96
N SER A 133 -49.46 -48.76 -7.97
CA SER A 133 -49.93 -49.42 -9.20
C SER A 133 -50.54 -50.79 -8.91
N GLY A 134 -49.93 -51.60 -8.04
CA GLY A 134 -50.49 -52.88 -7.62
C GLY A 134 -51.83 -52.76 -6.89
N ILE A 135 -51.97 -51.79 -5.98
CA ILE A 135 -53.23 -51.52 -5.25
C ILE A 135 -54.33 -51.09 -6.21
N VAL A 136 -54.02 -50.19 -7.16
CA VAL A 136 -55.00 -49.70 -8.15
C VAL A 136 -55.42 -50.83 -9.08
N LEU A 137 -54.49 -51.63 -9.59
CA LEU A 137 -54.80 -52.79 -10.45
C LEU A 137 -55.69 -53.82 -9.76
N LEU A 138 -55.45 -54.08 -8.47
CA LEU A 138 -56.29 -54.97 -7.66
C LEU A 138 -57.69 -54.35 -7.45
N SER A 139 -57.75 -53.05 -7.11
CA SER A 139 -59.00 -52.34 -6.82
C SER A 139 -59.90 -52.17 -8.05
N CYS A 140 -59.32 -51.99 -9.23
CA CYS A 140 -60.05 -51.91 -10.50
C CYS A 140 -60.52 -53.27 -11.04
N GLY A 141 -60.25 -54.37 -10.33
CA GLY A 141 -60.71 -55.70 -10.72
C GLY A 141 -59.92 -56.30 -11.88
N GLY A 142 -58.61 -56.08 -11.95
CA GLY A 142 -57.75 -56.66 -12.97
C GLY A 142 -57.66 -58.20 -12.91
N GLY A 143 -57.51 -58.85 -14.07
CA GLY A 143 -57.39 -60.30 -14.21
C GLY A 143 -55.98 -60.86 -14.01
N MET A 144 -55.75 -62.10 -14.47
CA MET A 144 -54.48 -62.82 -14.27
C MET A 144 -53.26 -62.11 -14.86
N ILE A 145 -53.40 -61.36 -15.95
CA ILE A 145 -52.28 -60.62 -16.56
C ILE A 145 -51.81 -59.51 -15.62
N THR A 146 -52.74 -58.71 -15.11
CA THR A 146 -52.44 -57.63 -14.16
C THR A 146 -51.95 -58.16 -12.82
N TYR A 147 -52.45 -59.32 -12.38
CA TYR A 147 -51.93 -60.04 -11.21
C TYR A 147 -50.45 -60.40 -11.40
N ALA A 148 -50.10 -61.06 -12.51
CA ALA A 148 -48.73 -61.47 -12.80
C ALA A 148 -47.77 -60.27 -12.87
N ILE A 149 -48.19 -59.17 -13.53
CA ILE A 149 -47.41 -57.93 -13.61
C ILE A 149 -47.22 -57.31 -12.21
N SER A 150 -48.29 -57.21 -11.41
CA SER A 150 -48.21 -56.62 -10.08
C SER A 150 -47.35 -57.43 -9.11
N ILE A 151 -47.42 -58.77 -9.17
CA ILE A 151 -46.56 -59.66 -8.39
C ILE A 151 -45.11 -59.50 -8.83
N PHE A 152 -44.82 -59.52 -10.14
CA PHE A 152 -43.47 -59.35 -10.65
C PHE A 152 -42.84 -58.02 -10.22
N VAL A 153 -43.58 -56.92 -10.37
CA VAL A 153 -43.17 -55.58 -9.95
C VAL A 153 -42.93 -55.50 -8.43
N SER A 154 -43.77 -56.15 -7.63
CA SER A 154 -43.61 -56.20 -6.17
C SER A 154 -42.40 -57.03 -5.73
N LEU A 155 -42.20 -58.20 -6.33
CA LEU A 155 -41.01 -59.04 -6.06
C LEU A 155 -39.72 -58.36 -6.51
N TYR A 156 -39.75 -57.67 -7.64
CA TYR A 156 -38.62 -56.85 -8.13
C TYR A 156 -38.26 -55.75 -7.13
N PHE A 157 -39.26 -55.07 -6.56
CA PHE A 157 -39.01 -54.09 -5.48
C PHE A 157 -38.39 -54.75 -4.25
N ILE A 158 -38.94 -55.87 -3.77
CA ILE A 158 -38.45 -56.57 -2.57
C ILE A 158 -36.98 -57.00 -2.75
N PHE A 159 -36.60 -57.50 -3.93
CA PHE A 159 -35.22 -57.84 -4.23
C PHE A 159 -34.30 -56.61 -4.22
N ASN A 160 -34.74 -55.52 -4.86
CA ASN A 160 -34.01 -54.25 -4.85
C ASN A 160 -33.85 -53.66 -3.44
N TYR A 161 -34.85 -53.85 -2.57
CA TYR A 161 -34.77 -53.47 -1.16
C TYR A 161 -33.65 -54.24 -0.46
N GLY A 162 -33.59 -55.56 -0.61
CA GLY A 162 -32.52 -56.38 -0.02
C GLY A 162 -31.12 -55.93 -0.47
N SER A 163 -30.96 -55.61 -1.76
CA SER A 163 -29.70 -55.06 -2.29
C SER A 163 -29.37 -53.69 -1.71
N MET A 164 -30.36 -52.80 -1.57
CA MET A 164 -30.17 -51.47 -0.99
C MET A 164 -29.80 -51.55 0.50
N TYR A 165 -30.48 -52.42 1.25
CA TYR A 165 -30.23 -52.65 2.66
C TYR A 165 -28.78 -53.11 2.88
N LEU A 166 -28.31 -54.12 2.13
CA LEU A 166 -26.95 -54.63 2.27
C LEU A 166 -25.89 -53.57 1.90
N LYS A 167 -26.16 -52.75 0.87
CA LYS A 167 -25.28 -51.62 0.52
C LYS A 167 -25.17 -50.58 1.63
N LEU A 168 -26.28 -50.22 2.27
CA LEU A 168 -26.29 -49.23 3.36
C LEU A 168 -25.69 -49.80 4.65
N TYR A 169 -25.98 -51.05 4.94
CA TYR A 169 -25.42 -51.77 6.09
C TYR A 169 -23.89 -51.82 6.02
N ASN A 170 -23.32 -52.19 4.86
CA ASN A 170 -21.86 -52.19 4.66
C ASN A 170 -21.24 -50.80 4.89
N VAL A 171 -21.95 -49.74 4.52
CA VAL A 171 -21.49 -48.37 4.73
C VAL A 171 -21.51 -47.98 6.22
N THR A 172 -22.46 -48.52 7.00
CA THR A 172 -22.50 -48.30 8.45
C THR A 172 -21.55 -49.17 9.24
N GLU A 173 -21.21 -50.36 8.73
CA GLU A 173 -20.24 -51.26 9.36
C GLU A 173 -18.79 -50.80 9.12
N ASN A 174 -18.51 -50.18 7.96
CA ASN A 174 -17.20 -49.63 7.65
C ASN A 174 -17.25 -48.13 7.30
N PRO A 175 -17.09 -47.25 8.31
CA PRO A 175 -17.11 -45.80 8.14
C PRO A 175 -16.07 -45.26 7.14
N THR A 176 -14.96 -45.98 6.92
CA THR A 176 -13.89 -45.56 5.98
C THR A 176 -14.41 -45.40 4.55
N ILE A 177 -15.46 -46.13 4.16
CA ILE A 177 -16.07 -46.03 2.83
C ILE A 177 -16.63 -44.63 2.55
N ILE A 178 -17.17 -43.97 3.58
CA ILE A 178 -17.69 -42.60 3.47
C ILE A 178 -16.53 -41.61 3.45
N THR A 179 -15.55 -41.80 4.32
CA THR A 179 -14.36 -40.96 4.40
C THR A 179 -13.58 -40.95 3.08
N ASP A 180 -13.27 -42.11 2.51
CA ASP A 180 -12.57 -42.22 1.22
C ASP A 180 -13.35 -41.54 0.10
N ARG A 181 -14.69 -41.67 0.13
CA ARG A 181 -15.53 -41.03 -0.87
C ARG A 181 -15.59 -39.52 -0.68
N LEU A 182 -15.58 -39.03 0.55
CA LEU A 182 -15.49 -37.60 0.84
C LEU A 182 -14.20 -37.02 0.25
N PHE A 183 -13.05 -37.64 0.52
CA PHE A 183 -11.77 -37.19 -0.05
C PHE A 183 -11.75 -37.22 -1.59
N PHE A 184 -12.39 -38.22 -2.21
CA PHE A 184 -12.57 -38.21 -3.66
C PHE A 184 -13.41 -37.03 -4.17
N GLU A 185 -14.52 -36.68 -3.48
CA GLU A 185 -15.32 -35.51 -3.89
C GLU A 185 -14.62 -34.19 -3.59
N LEU A 186 -13.79 -34.09 -2.54
CA LEU A 186 -12.97 -32.91 -2.25
C LEU A 186 -11.96 -32.67 -3.38
N ASP A 187 -11.22 -33.70 -3.80
CA ASP A 187 -10.26 -33.59 -4.91
C ASP A 187 -10.97 -33.28 -6.24
N LYS A 188 -12.15 -33.87 -6.47
CA LYS A 188 -12.97 -33.50 -7.63
C LYS A 188 -13.41 -32.04 -7.58
N ALA A 189 -13.89 -31.56 -6.43
CA ALA A 189 -14.32 -30.17 -6.27
C ALA A 189 -13.17 -29.18 -6.50
N LYS A 190 -11.97 -29.51 -6.02
CA LYS A 190 -10.73 -28.77 -6.31
C LYS A 190 -10.47 -28.67 -7.81
N ASN A 191 -10.46 -29.80 -8.51
CA ASN A 191 -10.19 -29.83 -9.96
C ASN A 191 -11.24 -29.07 -10.77
N ASP A 192 -12.52 -29.24 -10.43
CA ASP A 192 -13.63 -28.51 -11.06
C ASP A 192 -13.52 -26.99 -10.82
N TYR A 193 -13.06 -26.58 -9.63
CA TYR A 193 -12.85 -25.18 -9.29
C TYR A 193 -11.63 -24.59 -10.02
N LEU A 194 -10.51 -25.32 -10.13
CA LEU A 194 -9.32 -24.85 -10.86
C LEU A 194 -9.64 -24.52 -12.32
N LEU A 195 -10.47 -25.32 -12.98
CA LEU A 195 -10.95 -25.03 -14.34
C LEU A 195 -11.77 -23.73 -14.41
N ILE A 196 -12.53 -23.40 -13.37
CA ILE A 196 -13.28 -22.14 -13.28
C ILE A 196 -12.30 -20.97 -13.06
N ASP A 197 -11.30 -21.15 -12.21
CA ASP A 197 -10.30 -20.11 -11.92
C ASP A 197 -9.45 -19.77 -13.17
N GLU A 198 -9.04 -20.78 -13.92
CA GLU A 198 -8.35 -20.58 -15.21
C GLU A 198 -9.21 -19.80 -16.21
N ARG A 199 -10.49 -20.16 -16.29
CA ARG A 199 -11.45 -19.45 -17.15
C ARG A 199 -11.61 -17.99 -16.72
N ARG A 200 -11.69 -17.73 -15.40
CA ARG A 200 -11.75 -16.37 -14.84
C ARG A 200 -10.54 -15.56 -15.26
N ARG A 201 -9.31 -16.04 -14.99
CA ARG A 201 -8.07 -15.33 -15.34
C ARG A 201 -8.00 -15.03 -16.83
N THR A 202 -8.48 -15.96 -17.66
CA THR A 202 -8.55 -15.77 -19.12
C THR A 202 -9.49 -14.62 -19.51
N ILE A 203 -10.64 -14.49 -18.86
CA ILE A 203 -11.61 -13.41 -19.13
C ILE A 203 -11.08 -12.08 -18.58
N GLU A 204 -10.55 -12.06 -17.36
CA GLU A 204 -9.93 -10.88 -16.74
C GLU A 204 -8.81 -10.33 -17.63
N ASN A 205 -7.90 -11.18 -18.11
CA ASN A 205 -6.81 -10.75 -19.00
C ASN A 205 -7.33 -10.20 -20.33
N LYS A 206 -8.37 -10.82 -20.92
CA LYS A 206 -9.01 -10.29 -22.14
C LYS A 206 -9.65 -8.92 -21.90
N PHE A 207 -10.27 -8.75 -20.74
CA PHE A 207 -10.92 -7.49 -20.35
C PHE A 207 -9.90 -6.38 -20.14
N LEU A 208 -8.84 -6.66 -19.37
CA LEU A 208 -7.77 -5.70 -19.10
C LEU A 208 -7.06 -5.26 -20.38
N ASN A 209 -6.74 -6.21 -21.27
CA ASN A 209 -6.12 -5.89 -22.56
C ASN A 209 -7.03 -4.98 -23.41
N MET A 210 -8.34 -5.20 -23.40
CA MET A 210 -9.29 -4.34 -24.12
C MET A 210 -9.40 -2.95 -23.48
N ILE A 211 -9.46 -2.85 -22.13
CA ILE A 211 -9.60 -1.55 -21.45
C ILE A 211 -8.36 -0.69 -21.64
N ASN A 212 -7.17 -1.28 -21.67
CA ASN A 212 -5.93 -0.53 -21.87
C ASN A 212 -5.88 0.17 -23.24
N ASP A 213 -6.70 -0.24 -24.21
CA ASP A 213 -6.84 0.42 -25.52
C ASP A 213 -7.82 1.62 -25.50
N PHE A 214 -8.52 1.87 -24.37
CA PHE A 214 -9.50 2.95 -24.23
C PHE A 214 -8.96 4.11 -23.39
N GLU A 215 -9.19 5.33 -23.87
CA GLU A 215 -8.70 6.56 -23.23
C GLU A 215 -9.52 6.94 -21.98
N TYR A 216 -10.84 6.72 -22.00
CA TYR A 216 -11.77 7.22 -20.96
C TYR A 216 -12.26 6.12 -20.01
N ILE A 217 -11.72 4.91 -20.09
CA ILE A 217 -12.09 3.78 -19.22
C ILE A 217 -10.85 3.30 -18.49
N HIS A 218 -10.92 3.22 -17.17
CA HIS A 218 -9.79 2.82 -16.33
C HIS A 218 -10.15 1.66 -15.41
N TYR A 219 -9.21 0.73 -15.23
CA TYR A 219 -9.37 -0.40 -14.32
C TYR A 219 -8.77 -0.08 -12.95
N GLY A 220 -9.52 -0.37 -11.88
CA GLY A 220 -9.07 -0.17 -10.50
C GLY A 220 -9.20 1.27 -9.98
N TRP A 221 -8.65 1.51 -8.79
CA TRP A 221 -8.74 2.79 -8.08
C TRP A 221 -7.40 3.53 -8.11
N ASP A 222 -7.45 4.84 -8.25
CA ASP A 222 -6.29 5.75 -8.15
C ASP A 222 -6.09 6.18 -6.69
N SER A 223 -4.87 6.59 -6.30
CA SER A 223 -4.57 7.12 -4.96
C SER A 223 -5.47 8.30 -4.57
N ASP A 224 -5.89 9.10 -5.55
CA ASP A 224 -6.77 10.26 -5.35
C ASP A 224 -8.26 9.93 -5.50
N PHE A 225 -8.63 8.64 -5.60
CA PHE A 225 -10.02 8.19 -5.86
C PHE A 225 -11.05 8.75 -4.86
N ILE A 226 -10.68 8.90 -3.59
CA ILE A 226 -11.58 9.39 -2.53
C ILE A 226 -11.84 10.90 -2.67
N ASN A 227 -10.91 11.64 -3.29
CA ASN A 227 -10.92 13.11 -3.30
C ASN A 227 -11.64 13.72 -4.51
N LYS A 228 -12.02 12.93 -5.53
CA LYS A 228 -12.68 13.38 -6.76
C LYS A 228 -14.20 13.31 -6.66
N GLU A 229 -14.92 14.22 -7.33
CA GLU A 229 -16.38 14.11 -7.51
C GLU A 229 -16.74 12.87 -8.35
N GLN A 230 -17.45 11.92 -7.72
CA GLN A 230 -17.75 10.61 -8.30
C GLN A 230 -19.18 10.14 -8.07
N ARG A 231 -19.68 9.30 -8.97
CA ARG A 231 -20.99 8.65 -8.82
C ARG A 231 -20.96 7.17 -9.16
N LYS A 232 -21.38 6.36 -8.20
CA LYS A 232 -21.55 4.90 -8.36
C LYS A 232 -22.72 4.59 -9.28
N LEU A 233 -22.49 3.72 -10.26
CA LEU A 233 -23.51 3.30 -11.21
C LEU A 233 -24.27 2.06 -10.71
N ASN A 234 -25.61 2.12 -10.77
CA ASN A 234 -26.50 1.02 -10.39
C ASN A 234 -26.68 0.01 -11.53
N ILE A 235 -25.63 -0.76 -11.79
CA ILE A 235 -25.57 -1.77 -12.87
C ILE A 235 -25.92 -3.17 -12.35
N PHE A 236 -25.44 -3.49 -11.14
CA PHE A 236 -25.58 -4.82 -10.57
C PHE A 236 -26.95 -5.02 -9.92
N GLN A 237 -27.55 -6.18 -10.15
CA GLN A 237 -28.79 -6.57 -9.47
C GLN A 237 -28.47 -7.00 -8.04
N ASN A 238 -29.36 -6.72 -7.07
CA ASN A 238 -29.23 -7.13 -5.66
C ASN A 238 -29.37 -8.65 -5.43
N ASN A 239 -29.01 -9.48 -6.41
CA ASN A 239 -29.20 -10.92 -6.35
C ASN A 239 -27.86 -11.61 -6.11
N GLN A 240 -27.71 -12.25 -4.95
CA GLN A 240 -26.44 -12.85 -4.47
C GLN A 240 -25.92 -13.99 -5.36
N ASN A 241 -26.78 -14.57 -6.22
CA ASN A 241 -26.44 -15.73 -7.05
C ASN A 241 -26.11 -15.39 -8.52
N VAL A 242 -26.04 -14.11 -8.86
CA VAL A 242 -25.70 -13.64 -10.22
C VAL A 242 -24.21 -13.28 -10.26
N ILE A 243 -23.54 -13.67 -11.34
CA ILE A 243 -22.11 -13.41 -11.60
C ILE A 243 -21.93 -12.73 -12.96
N ILE A 244 -20.77 -12.10 -13.17
CA ILE A 244 -20.34 -11.64 -14.50
C ILE A 244 -19.62 -12.79 -15.18
N ASN A 245 -20.23 -13.39 -16.19
CA ASN A 245 -19.69 -14.55 -16.90
C ASN A 245 -18.83 -14.16 -18.11
N ASP A 246 -19.11 -13.00 -18.72
CA ASP A 246 -18.36 -12.49 -19.86
C ASP A 246 -18.67 -10.99 -20.09
N PHE A 247 -18.06 -10.39 -21.10
CA PHE A 247 -18.33 -9.02 -21.54
C PHE A 247 -18.40 -8.89 -23.06
N CYS A 248 -19.04 -7.84 -23.56
CA CYS A 248 -19.17 -7.52 -24.97
C CYS A 248 -18.25 -6.34 -25.35
N PRO A 249 -17.16 -6.56 -26.09
CA PRO A 249 -16.21 -5.50 -26.45
C PRO A 249 -16.84 -4.33 -27.22
N ILE A 250 -17.84 -4.62 -28.06
CA ILE A 250 -18.55 -3.60 -28.85
C ILE A 250 -19.27 -2.61 -27.93
N CYS A 251 -19.91 -3.09 -26.86
CA CYS A 251 -20.60 -2.22 -25.91
C CYS A 251 -19.61 -1.34 -25.15
N PHE A 252 -18.43 -1.85 -24.78
CA PHE A 252 -17.39 -1.05 -24.12
C PHE A 252 -16.78 0.00 -25.05
N LYS A 253 -16.65 -0.30 -26.35
CA LYS A 253 -16.27 0.69 -27.37
C LYS A 253 -17.34 1.78 -27.52
N GLU A 254 -18.62 1.41 -27.52
CA GLU A 254 -19.74 2.38 -27.52
C GLU A 254 -19.72 3.26 -26.27
N ILE A 255 -19.40 2.70 -25.10
CA ILE A 255 -19.24 3.46 -23.85
C ILE A 255 -18.09 4.46 -23.97
N ASN A 256 -16.92 4.04 -24.47
CA ASN A 256 -15.78 4.93 -24.65
C ASN A 256 -16.12 6.09 -25.61
N ASN A 257 -16.84 5.82 -26.70
CA ASN A 257 -17.27 6.86 -27.64
C ASN A 257 -18.29 7.83 -27.02
N GLU A 258 -19.19 7.34 -26.16
CA GLU A 258 -20.10 8.21 -25.41
C GLU A 258 -19.32 9.08 -24.42
N LEU A 259 -18.39 8.51 -23.65
CA LEU A 259 -17.53 9.28 -22.74
C LEU A 259 -16.70 10.33 -23.48
N GLU A 260 -16.09 10.00 -24.62
CA GLU A 260 -15.35 10.95 -25.46
C GLU A 260 -16.22 12.14 -25.89
N ARG A 261 -17.49 11.91 -26.25
CA ARG A 261 -18.41 13.00 -26.64
C ARG A 261 -18.65 13.99 -25.51
N PHE A 262 -18.80 13.51 -24.28
CA PHE A 262 -19.02 14.35 -23.10
C PHE A 262 -17.71 14.97 -22.56
N SER A 263 -16.60 14.24 -22.66
CA SER A 263 -15.26 14.68 -22.26
C SER A 263 -14.71 15.88 -23.04
N LYS A 264 -15.36 16.26 -24.15
CA LYS A 264 -15.09 17.53 -24.86
C LYS A 264 -15.44 18.79 -24.07
N VAL A 265 -16.31 18.68 -23.06
CA VAL A 265 -16.77 19.82 -22.24
C VAL A 265 -16.19 19.75 -20.81
N VAL A 266 -16.28 18.58 -20.18
CA VAL A 266 -15.72 18.29 -18.85
C VAL A 266 -15.10 16.91 -18.90
N ARG A 267 -13.82 16.76 -18.55
CA ARG A 267 -13.15 15.47 -18.53
C ARG A 267 -13.94 14.49 -17.65
N THR A 268 -14.43 13.42 -18.27
CA THR A 268 -15.28 12.42 -17.63
C THR A 268 -14.72 11.03 -17.91
N ASP A 269 -14.33 10.34 -16.84
CA ASP A 269 -13.68 9.04 -16.91
C ASP A 269 -14.56 7.98 -16.23
N LEU A 270 -14.57 6.76 -16.75
CA LEU A 270 -15.28 5.62 -16.19
C LEU A 270 -14.29 4.68 -15.51
N ARG A 271 -14.41 4.51 -14.19
CA ARG A 271 -13.63 3.53 -13.44
C ARG A 271 -14.41 2.26 -13.20
N VAL A 272 -13.80 1.15 -13.59
CA VAL A 272 -14.38 -0.18 -13.43
C VAL A 272 -13.50 -1.04 -12.54
N ASN A 273 -14.13 -1.67 -11.56
CA ASN A 273 -13.55 -2.76 -10.79
C ASN A 273 -14.54 -3.93 -10.85
N LEU A 274 -14.26 -4.90 -11.70
CA LEU A 274 -15.15 -6.03 -11.99
C LEU A 274 -14.48 -7.33 -11.59
N ASN A 275 -15.24 -8.20 -10.93
CA ASN A 275 -14.79 -9.52 -10.54
C ASN A 275 -15.55 -10.56 -11.36
N PHE A 276 -14.88 -11.19 -12.33
CA PHE A 276 -15.50 -12.17 -13.21
C PHE A 276 -15.69 -13.50 -12.51
N ILE A 277 -16.82 -14.16 -12.77
CA ILE A 277 -17.21 -15.47 -12.23
C ILE A 277 -17.40 -15.52 -10.70
N TYR A 278 -17.07 -14.45 -9.98
CA TYR A 278 -17.29 -14.27 -8.55
C TYR A 278 -18.58 -13.47 -8.24
N PRO A 279 -19.05 -13.49 -6.97
CA PRO A 279 -20.18 -12.68 -6.54
C PRO A 279 -20.00 -11.19 -6.81
N LEU A 280 -21.08 -10.53 -7.26
CA LEU A 280 -21.11 -9.11 -7.60
C LEU A 280 -20.82 -8.16 -6.43
N SER A 281 -20.77 -8.65 -5.19
CA SER A 281 -20.57 -7.83 -3.98
C SER A 281 -19.27 -7.05 -3.98
N THR A 282 -18.25 -7.52 -4.69
CA THR A 282 -16.93 -6.87 -4.80
C THR A 282 -16.78 -6.02 -6.06
N SER A 283 -17.75 -6.06 -6.98
CA SER A 283 -17.70 -5.29 -8.23
C SER A 283 -18.34 -3.92 -8.05
N SER A 284 -17.72 -2.89 -8.60
CA SER A 284 -18.27 -1.54 -8.62
C SER A 284 -17.78 -0.75 -9.83
N VAL A 285 -18.61 0.19 -10.28
CA VAL A 285 -18.32 1.06 -11.42
C VAL A 285 -18.72 2.47 -11.05
N HIS A 286 -17.82 3.43 -11.31
CA HIS A 286 -18.00 4.83 -10.98
C HIS A 286 -17.70 5.70 -12.19
N ILE A 287 -18.46 6.78 -12.35
CA ILE A 287 -18.11 7.89 -13.24
C ILE A 287 -17.43 8.96 -12.39
N GLU A 288 -16.27 9.41 -12.85
CA GLU A 288 -15.46 10.48 -12.25
C GLU A 288 -15.47 11.70 -13.16
N VAL A 289 -15.56 12.88 -12.54
CA VAL A 289 -15.44 14.18 -13.22
C VAL A 289 -14.46 15.06 -12.46
N GLN A 290 -13.97 16.12 -13.12
CA GLN A 290 -13.11 17.12 -12.49
C GLN A 290 -13.86 17.89 -11.39
N ASP A 291 -13.17 18.24 -10.29
CA ASP A 291 -13.76 18.89 -9.12
C ASP A 291 -14.55 20.16 -9.45
N GLY A 292 -15.81 20.20 -8.99
CA GLY A 292 -16.74 21.32 -9.18
C GLY A 292 -17.62 21.21 -10.43
N ALA A 293 -17.57 20.08 -11.15
CA ALA A 293 -18.38 19.84 -12.33
C ALA A 293 -19.56 18.89 -12.03
N SER A 294 -20.77 19.29 -12.44
CA SER A 294 -21.95 18.44 -12.27
C SER A 294 -21.95 17.26 -13.23
N ILE A 295 -22.16 16.04 -12.73
CA ILE A 295 -22.31 14.84 -13.55
C ILE A 295 -23.68 14.83 -14.26
N ASP A 296 -23.68 14.75 -15.60
CA ASP A 296 -24.91 14.71 -16.40
C ASP A 296 -25.66 13.37 -16.22
N GLU A 297 -26.93 13.47 -15.79
CA GLU A 297 -27.84 12.32 -15.62
C GLU A 297 -28.11 11.56 -16.93
N LEU A 298 -28.07 12.23 -18.09
CA LEU A 298 -28.24 11.60 -19.39
C LEU A 298 -27.07 10.67 -19.71
N LEU A 299 -25.83 11.13 -19.43
CA LEU A 299 -24.62 10.31 -19.56
C LEU A 299 -24.69 9.10 -18.64
N ILE A 300 -25.04 9.29 -17.36
CA ILE A 300 -25.21 8.20 -16.39
C ILE A 300 -26.19 7.16 -16.93
N SER A 301 -27.35 7.60 -17.43
CA SER A 301 -28.39 6.71 -17.96
C SER A 301 -27.91 5.91 -19.17
N ASN A 302 -27.25 6.58 -20.13
CA ASN A 302 -26.73 5.95 -21.35
C ASN A 302 -25.62 4.95 -21.04
N VAL A 303 -24.62 5.36 -20.26
CA VAL A 303 -23.50 4.50 -19.85
C VAL A 303 -24.01 3.32 -19.02
N THR A 304 -24.94 3.54 -18.08
CA THR A 304 -25.54 2.45 -17.30
C THR A 304 -26.29 1.46 -18.19
N LYS A 305 -27.03 1.93 -19.19
CA LYS A 305 -27.75 1.07 -20.15
C LYS A 305 -26.78 0.25 -21.01
N LEU A 306 -25.72 0.87 -21.50
CA LEU A 306 -24.68 0.19 -22.28
C LEU A 306 -23.90 -0.81 -21.43
N LEU A 307 -23.59 -0.50 -20.16
CA LEU A 307 -22.94 -1.43 -19.24
C LEU A 307 -23.83 -2.64 -18.91
N LYS A 308 -25.14 -2.43 -18.69
CA LYS A 308 -26.10 -3.54 -18.50
C LYS A 308 -26.21 -4.45 -19.73
N LYS A 309 -26.00 -3.90 -20.94
CA LYS A 309 -25.96 -4.67 -22.20
C LYS A 309 -24.59 -5.32 -22.43
N GLY A 310 -23.53 -4.63 -21.99
CA GLY A 310 -22.14 -5.01 -22.22
C GLY A 310 -21.63 -6.08 -21.27
N LEU A 311 -22.21 -6.21 -20.07
CA LEU A 311 -21.88 -7.27 -19.12
C LEU A 311 -22.83 -8.46 -19.29
N VAL A 312 -22.26 -9.66 -19.43
CA VAL A 312 -23.03 -10.89 -19.57
C VAL A 312 -23.20 -11.53 -18.21
N PHE A 313 -24.43 -11.49 -17.69
CA PHE A 313 -24.77 -12.06 -16.40
C PHE A 313 -25.25 -13.51 -16.53
N SER A 314 -24.82 -14.37 -15.61
CA SER A 314 -25.34 -15.73 -15.47
C SER A 314 -25.51 -16.10 -14.00
N SER A 315 -26.17 -17.24 -13.75
CA SER A 315 -26.10 -17.87 -12.43
C SER A 315 -24.67 -18.37 -12.16
N ALA A 316 -24.25 -18.33 -10.89
CA ALA A 316 -22.98 -18.94 -10.47
C ALA A 316 -22.92 -20.43 -10.87
N PRO A 317 -21.78 -20.93 -11.38
CA PRO A 317 -21.61 -22.35 -11.70
C PRO A 317 -21.85 -23.23 -10.47
N GLU A 318 -22.50 -24.40 -10.66
CA GLU A 318 -22.78 -25.32 -9.55
C GLU A 318 -21.49 -25.81 -8.88
N SER A 319 -20.42 -26.01 -9.65
CA SER A 319 -19.09 -26.38 -9.16
C SER A 319 -18.50 -25.32 -8.22
N PHE A 320 -18.64 -24.03 -8.54
CA PHE A 320 -18.21 -22.93 -7.67
C PHE A 320 -19.01 -22.90 -6.35
N LEU A 321 -20.33 -23.00 -6.42
CA LEU A 321 -21.20 -23.04 -5.24
C LEU A 321 -20.95 -24.29 -4.38
N ASN A 322 -20.57 -25.41 -4.99
CA ASN A 322 -20.23 -26.63 -4.28
C ASN A 322 -18.87 -26.51 -3.60
N TYR A 323 -17.86 -25.93 -4.27
CA TYR A 323 -16.56 -25.66 -3.68
C TYR A 323 -16.69 -24.85 -2.39
N GLY A 324 -17.44 -23.73 -2.41
CA GLY A 324 -17.66 -22.92 -1.21
C GLY A 324 -18.28 -23.69 -0.02
N LYS A 325 -19.18 -24.65 -0.30
CA LYS A 325 -19.73 -25.52 0.78
C LYS A 325 -18.69 -26.45 1.37
N TYR A 326 -17.76 -26.97 0.56
CA TYR A 326 -16.68 -27.81 1.04
C TYR A 326 -15.66 -26.98 1.83
N GLU A 327 -15.34 -25.77 1.36
CA GLU A 327 -14.47 -24.81 2.04
C GLU A 327 -15.03 -24.46 3.43
N ASP A 328 -16.31 -24.08 3.52
CA ASP A 328 -16.98 -23.80 4.79
C ASP A 328 -16.96 -25.00 5.75
N ALA A 329 -17.21 -26.21 5.22
CA ALA A 329 -17.19 -27.44 6.01
C ALA A 329 -15.79 -27.73 6.58
N VAL A 330 -14.74 -27.54 5.78
CA VAL A 330 -13.35 -27.68 6.20
C VAL A 330 -13.01 -26.68 7.31
N VAL A 331 -13.38 -25.41 7.15
CA VAL A 331 -13.14 -24.36 8.16
C VAL A 331 -13.87 -24.68 9.47
N ILE A 332 -15.14 -25.11 9.40
CA ILE A 332 -15.92 -25.51 10.58
C ILE A 332 -15.29 -26.72 11.28
N SER A 333 -14.87 -27.72 10.50
CA SER A 333 -14.25 -28.96 11.01
C SER A 333 -12.94 -28.67 11.74
N LEU A 334 -12.06 -27.90 11.10
CA LEU A 334 -10.79 -27.50 11.69
C LEU A 334 -11.01 -26.71 12.98
N ARG A 335 -11.89 -25.71 12.93
CA ARG A 335 -12.23 -24.90 14.09
C ARG A 335 -12.70 -25.78 15.25
N ASN A 336 -13.66 -26.68 15.01
CA ASN A 336 -14.16 -27.58 16.05
C ASN A 336 -13.07 -28.52 16.60
N SER A 337 -12.17 -29.01 15.73
CA SER A 337 -11.04 -29.84 16.13
C SER A 337 -10.08 -29.10 17.07
N LEU A 338 -9.78 -27.84 16.76
CA LEU A 338 -8.96 -26.98 17.63
C LEU A 338 -9.63 -26.70 18.98
N PHE A 339 -10.95 -26.47 19.01
CA PHE A 339 -11.69 -26.24 20.26
C PHE A 339 -11.84 -27.48 21.14
N SER A 340 -12.07 -28.64 20.52
CA SER A 340 -12.28 -29.89 21.23
C SER A 340 -10.98 -30.54 21.72
N GLY A 341 -9.82 -30.09 21.19
CA GLY A 341 -8.53 -30.70 21.47
C GLY A 341 -8.38 -32.11 20.89
N ASN A 342 -9.23 -32.50 19.93
CA ASN A 342 -9.19 -33.82 19.33
C ASN A 342 -8.16 -33.88 18.20
N GLU A 343 -7.01 -34.50 18.47
CA GLU A 343 -5.90 -34.61 17.52
C GLU A 343 -6.26 -35.42 16.26
N LEU A 344 -7.08 -36.46 16.38
CA LEU A 344 -7.51 -37.27 15.22
C LEU A 344 -8.43 -36.46 14.28
N ALA A 345 -9.34 -35.66 14.86
CA ALA A 345 -10.19 -34.76 14.08
C ALA A 345 -9.37 -33.64 13.42
N LEU A 346 -8.30 -33.19 14.09
CA LEU A 346 -7.35 -32.23 13.53
C LEU A 346 -6.60 -32.83 12.32
N ASP A 347 -6.13 -34.07 12.41
CA ASP A 347 -5.49 -34.76 11.27
C ASP A 347 -6.41 -34.89 10.07
N PHE A 348 -7.66 -35.27 10.32
CA PHE A 348 -8.68 -35.32 9.28
C PHE A 348 -8.88 -33.93 8.64
N SER A 349 -9.02 -32.88 9.45
CA SER A 349 -9.28 -31.52 8.98
C SER A 349 -8.12 -31.00 8.13
N ILE A 350 -6.88 -31.23 8.56
CA ILE A 350 -5.68 -30.83 7.81
C ILE A 350 -5.62 -31.58 6.48
N ARG A 351 -5.82 -32.89 6.48
CA ARG A 351 -5.89 -33.67 5.24
C ARG A 351 -6.99 -33.15 4.31
N ALA A 352 -8.14 -32.74 4.86
CA ALA A 352 -9.25 -32.20 4.07
C ALA A 352 -8.89 -30.86 3.41
N ILE A 353 -8.18 -29.97 4.11
CA ILE A 353 -7.63 -28.72 3.55
C ILE A 353 -6.73 -29.03 2.36
N PHE A 354 -5.71 -29.87 2.55
CA PHE A 354 -4.71 -30.15 1.50
C PHE A 354 -5.27 -31.00 0.34
N THR A 355 -6.42 -31.66 0.54
CA THR A 355 -7.14 -32.33 -0.56
C THR A 355 -7.99 -31.35 -1.36
N LEU A 356 -8.66 -30.39 -0.71
CA LEU A 356 -9.57 -29.43 -1.34
C LEU A 356 -8.84 -28.25 -1.99
N VAL A 357 -7.74 -27.79 -1.39
CA VAL A 357 -7.13 -26.50 -1.67
C VAL A 357 -5.90 -26.68 -2.56
N SER A 358 -5.74 -25.79 -3.54
CA SER A 358 -4.52 -25.72 -4.36
C SER A 358 -3.43 -24.90 -3.65
N GLU A 359 -2.16 -25.03 -4.08
CA GLU A 359 -1.05 -24.25 -3.52
C GLU A 359 -1.38 -22.74 -3.49
N THR A 360 -1.95 -22.18 -4.57
CA THR A 360 -2.30 -20.76 -4.68
C THR A 360 -3.42 -20.28 -3.77
N GLU A 361 -4.16 -21.19 -3.14
CA GLU A 361 -5.37 -20.86 -2.37
C GLU A 361 -5.24 -21.14 -0.88
N LEU A 362 -4.14 -21.78 -0.46
CA LEU A 362 -3.89 -22.12 0.92
C LEU A 362 -4.02 -20.90 1.85
N VAL A 363 -3.38 -19.78 1.48
CA VAL A 363 -3.41 -18.54 2.26
C VAL A 363 -4.83 -18.02 2.44
N LYS A 364 -5.68 -18.10 1.41
CA LYS A 364 -7.08 -17.68 1.47
C LYS A 364 -7.87 -18.50 2.48
N VAL A 365 -7.73 -19.83 2.45
CA VAL A 365 -8.45 -20.71 3.39
C VAL A 365 -7.96 -20.51 4.84
N ILE A 366 -6.66 -20.32 5.05
CA ILE A 366 -6.11 -19.97 6.37
C ILE A 366 -6.61 -18.59 6.83
N HIS A 367 -6.72 -17.62 5.94
CA HIS A 367 -7.28 -16.30 6.28
C HIS A 367 -8.77 -16.38 6.65
N ASN A 368 -9.55 -17.20 5.92
CA ASN A 368 -10.95 -17.46 6.24
C ASN A 368 -11.11 -18.13 7.62
N LEU A 369 -10.19 -19.04 7.96
CA LEU A 369 -10.10 -19.60 9.31
C LEU A 369 -9.85 -18.49 10.35
N ASN A 370 -8.88 -17.61 10.13
CA ASN A 370 -8.58 -16.49 11.03
C ASN A 370 -9.81 -15.58 11.24
N HIS A 371 -10.50 -15.22 10.15
CA HIS A 371 -11.74 -14.46 10.22
C HIS A 371 -12.81 -15.16 11.05
N SER A 372 -12.92 -16.49 10.95
CA SER A 372 -13.90 -17.26 11.73
C SER A 372 -13.70 -17.14 13.25
N PHE A 373 -12.48 -16.87 13.70
CA PHE A 373 -12.15 -16.60 15.10
C PHE A 373 -12.43 -15.14 15.49
N GLY A 374 -12.19 -14.19 14.59
CA GLY A 374 -12.40 -12.75 14.82
C GLY A 374 -13.85 -12.37 15.15
N TYR A 375 -14.85 -13.06 14.60
CA TYR A 375 -16.28 -12.79 14.86
C TYR A 375 -16.80 -13.31 16.20
N THR A 376 -15.99 -14.03 16.98
CA THR A 376 -16.43 -14.56 18.27
C THR A 376 -15.85 -13.78 19.44
N ASN A 377 -16.72 -13.08 20.19
CA ASN A 377 -16.37 -12.30 21.39
C ASN A 377 -15.81 -13.10 22.57
N LYS A 378 -15.54 -14.40 22.41
CA LYS A 378 -14.89 -15.22 23.42
C LYS A 378 -13.43 -15.35 23.01
N LYS A 379 -12.50 -14.78 23.78
CA LYS A 379 -11.10 -15.22 23.73
C LYS A 379 -11.13 -16.74 23.98
N ASN A 380 -10.83 -17.48 22.94
CA ASN A 380 -11.20 -18.88 22.80
C ASN A 380 -10.11 -19.74 23.45
N ASN A 381 -10.47 -20.54 24.46
CA ASN A 381 -9.55 -21.41 25.22
C ASN A 381 -9.04 -22.60 24.37
N ILE A 382 -8.30 -22.33 23.29
CA ILE A 382 -7.63 -23.35 22.49
C ILE A 382 -6.34 -23.72 23.23
N GLU A 383 -6.12 -25.01 23.50
CA GLU A 383 -4.88 -25.44 24.14
C GLU A 383 -3.67 -25.15 23.23
N TYR A 384 -2.63 -24.51 23.77
CA TYR A 384 -1.44 -24.12 23.01
C TYR A 384 -0.72 -25.32 22.38
N SER A 385 -0.78 -26.50 23.00
CA SER A 385 -0.22 -27.76 22.49
C SER A 385 -0.93 -28.21 21.21
N ILE A 386 -2.26 -28.14 21.17
CA ILE A 386 -3.09 -28.49 20.01
C ILE A 386 -2.89 -27.48 18.88
N PHE A 387 -2.81 -26.19 19.20
CA PHE A 387 -2.55 -25.16 18.20
C PHE A 387 -1.13 -25.26 17.61
N ALA A 388 -0.13 -25.61 18.44
CA ALA A 388 1.21 -25.93 17.97
C ALA A 388 1.22 -27.18 17.08
N ALA A 389 0.47 -28.24 17.43
CA ALA A 389 0.32 -29.42 16.58
C ALA A 389 -0.28 -29.07 15.21
N PHE A 390 -1.28 -28.17 15.18
CA PHE A 390 -1.83 -27.64 13.93
C PHE A 390 -0.77 -26.94 13.09
N TYR A 391 -0.01 -26.01 13.67
CA TYR A 391 1.10 -25.35 12.98
C TYR A 391 2.12 -26.35 12.42
N MET A 392 2.54 -27.32 13.23
CA MET A 392 3.54 -28.32 12.85
C MET A 392 3.06 -29.23 11.71
N LYS A 393 1.79 -29.64 11.75
CA LYS A 393 1.19 -30.47 10.70
C LYS A 393 1.03 -29.70 9.39
N VAL A 394 0.56 -28.45 9.43
CA VAL A 394 0.53 -27.57 8.24
C VAL A 394 1.94 -27.36 7.68
N SER A 395 2.90 -27.05 8.54
CA SER A 395 4.32 -26.89 8.19
C SER A 395 4.88 -28.15 7.50
N SER A 396 4.50 -29.34 7.96
CA SER A 396 4.91 -30.60 7.32
C SER A 396 4.31 -30.77 5.93
N GLU A 397 3.01 -30.54 5.76
CA GLU A 397 2.30 -30.71 4.47
C GLU A 397 2.83 -29.74 3.40
N VAL A 398 3.15 -28.50 3.77
CA VAL A 398 3.69 -27.49 2.83
C VAL A 398 5.17 -27.66 2.52
N SER A 399 5.87 -28.60 3.15
CA SER A 399 7.32 -28.78 2.96
C SER A 399 7.72 -29.15 1.53
N GLY A 400 6.81 -29.75 0.76
CA GLY A 400 7.03 -30.13 -0.64
C GLY A 400 6.71 -29.03 -1.67
N TYR A 401 6.23 -27.86 -1.23
CA TYR A 401 5.80 -26.78 -2.11
C TYR A 401 7.01 -25.98 -2.61
N LYS A 402 6.92 -25.49 -3.85
CA LYS A 402 8.01 -24.71 -4.49
C LYS A 402 7.79 -23.21 -4.37
N ASN A 403 6.57 -22.75 -4.14
CA ASN A 403 6.28 -21.34 -3.94
C ASN A 403 6.43 -20.97 -2.46
N TYR A 404 7.66 -20.64 -2.06
CA TYR A 404 8.00 -20.32 -0.67
C TYR A 404 7.23 -19.11 -0.10
N ASN A 405 6.80 -18.16 -0.95
CA ASN A 405 6.02 -17.00 -0.50
C ASN A 405 4.67 -17.44 0.09
N ILE A 406 3.92 -18.26 -0.65
CA ILE A 406 2.63 -18.81 -0.21
C ILE A 406 2.79 -19.60 1.08
N VAL A 407 3.83 -20.43 1.16
CA VAL A 407 4.12 -21.23 2.35
C VAL A 407 4.38 -20.34 3.55
N CYS A 408 5.23 -19.33 3.40
CA CYS A 408 5.57 -18.41 4.48
C CYS A 408 4.35 -17.58 4.91
N ASP A 409 3.52 -17.11 3.98
CA ASP A 409 2.31 -16.34 4.27
C ASP A 409 1.26 -17.17 5.03
N ALA A 410 1.11 -18.45 4.68
CA ALA A 410 0.23 -19.37 5.39
C ALA A 410 0.71 -19.60 6.84
N LEU A 411 2.00 -19.89 7.03
CA LEU A 411 2.57 -20.08 8.36
C LEU A 411 2.53 -18.79 9.20
N ARG A 412 2.79 -17.64 8.57
CA ARG A 412 2.65 -16.31 9.20
C ARG A 412 1.24 -16.09 9.69
N SER A 413 0.25 -16.35 8.84
CA SER A 413 -1.17 -16.16 9.17
C SER A 413 -1.60 -17.01 10.38
N ILE A 414 -1.05 -18.22 10.55
CA ILE A 414 -1.31 -19.05 11.73
C ILE A 414 -0.66 -18.47 12.99
N MET A 415 0.58 -17.95 12.89
CA MET A 415 1.25 -17.29 14.02
C MET A 415 0.53 -16.01 14.45
N ASP A 416 0.05 -15.21 13.49
CA ASP A 416 -0.70 -13.99 13.74
C ASP A 416 -2.05 -14.29 14.41
N LEU A 417 -2.71 -15.39 14.01
CA LEU A 417 -3.87 -15.89 14.74
C LEU A 417 -3.51 -16.26 16.19
N GLY A 418 -2.37 -16.92 16.40
CA GLY A 418 -1.84 -17.20 17.74
C GLY A 418 -1.68 -15.95 18.60
N ARG A 419 -1.11 -14.88 18.05
CA ARG A 419 -0.97 -13.58 18.74
C ARG A 419 -2.32 -12.93 19.05
N TYR A 420 -3.32 -13.16 18.21
CA TYR A 420 -4.65 -12.61 18.40
C TYR A 420 -5.45 -13.34 19.49
N ILE A 421 -5.36 -14.68 19.56
CA ILE A 421 -6.17 -15.50 20.48
C ILE A 421 -5.56 -15.64 21.88
N TYR A 422 -4.23 -15.54 22.00
CA TYR A 422 -3.50 -15.76 23.25
C TYR A 422 -3.09 -14.44 23.91
N ASP A 423 -3.00 -14.46 25.24
CA ASP A 423 -2.19 -13.47 25.97
C ASP A 423 -0.68 -13.76 25.82
N ASN A 424 0.16 -12.88 26.37
CA ASN A 424 1.60 -12.96 26.18
C ASN A 424 2.22 -14.23 26.79
N GLU A 425 1.67 -14.76 27.89
CA GLU A 425 2.16 -15.98 28.54
C GLU A 425 1.77 -17.22 27.74
N GLN A 426 0.50 -17.30 27.32
CA GLN A 426 0.01 -18.40 26.48
C GLN A 426 0.70 -18.43 25.11
N TYR A 427 0.95 -17.26 24.52
CA TYR A 427 1.67 -17.15 23.26
C TYR A 427 3.12 -17.62 23.39
N ASP A 428 3.80 -17.33 24.52
CA ASP A 428 5.15 -17.84 24.78
C ASP A 428 5.20 -19.37 24.83
N GLU A 429 4.25 -20.01 25.52
CA GLU A 429 4.16 -21.48 25.56
C GLU A 429 3.88 -22.09 24.18
N PHE A 430 2.98 -21.49 23.40
CA PHE A 430 2.78 -21.88 22.00
C PHE A 430 4.07 -21.70 21.18
N TYR A 431 4.74 -20.55 21.31
CA TYR A 431 5.92 -20.21 20.52
C TYR A 431 7.09 -21.15 20.82
N LYS A 432 7.30 -21.54 22.09
CA LYS A 432 8.30 -22.55 22.50
C LYS A 432 8.16 -23.88 21.76
N LEU A 433 6.92 -24.29 21.47
CA LEU A 433 6.66 -25.56 20.79
C LEU A 433 6.97 -25.49 19.28
N ILE A 434 6.74 -24.34 18.64
CA ILE A 434 6.94 -24.17 17.20
C ILE A 434 8.34 -23.63 16.84
N SER A 435 9.03 -22.95 17.77
CA SER A 435 10.32 -22.31 17.51
C SER A 435 11.37 -23.27 16.96
N PRO A 436 11.52 -24.52 17.44
CA PRO A 436 12.54 -25.43 16.92
C PRO A 436 12.36 -25.72 15.41
N SER A 437 11.12 -25.81 14.94
CA SER A 437 10.82 -26.01 13.52
C SER A 437 11.14 -24.77 12.69
N LEU A 438 10.77 -23.60 13.21
CA LEU A 438 11.07 -22.30 12.60
C LEU A 438 12.59 -22.06 12.50
N GLU A 439 13.31 -22.29 13.60
CA GLU A 439 14.77 -22.21 13.70
C GLU A 439 15.43 -23.11 12.65
N HIS A 440 15.02 -24.38 12.58
CA HIS A 440 15.54 -25.33 11.60
C HIS A 440 15.32 -24.87 10.16
N ARG A 441 14.12 -24.37 9.82
CA ARG A 441 13.81 -23.90 8.46
C ARG A 441 14.56 -22.63 8.09
N ALA A 442 14.66 -21.67 9.02
CA ALA A 442 15.43 -20.46 8.82
C ALA A 442 16.92 -20.75 8.62
N GLN A 443 17.46 -21.78 9.28
CA GLN A 443 18.87 -22.18 9.17
C GLN A 443 19.17 -23.03 7.93
N TYR A 444 18.28 -23.97 7.57
CA TYR A 444 18.52 -24.99 6.56
C TYR A 444 17.51 -24.91 5.41
N SER A 445 17.32 -23.72 4.84
CA SER A 445 16.49 -23.50 3.65
C SER A 445 17.13 -24.10 2.39
N LEU A 446 17.23 -25.43 2.31
CA LEU A 446 17.79 -26.17 1.18
C LEU A 446 16.96 -25.90 -0.09
N GLY A 447 17.40 -24.95 -0.92
CA GLY A 447 16.84 -24.68 -2.25
C GLY A 447 16.05 -23.37 -2.41
N ASP A 448 15.94 -22.52 -1.39
CA ASP A 448 15.33 -21.20 -1.49
C ASP A 448 16.40 -20.11 -1.70
N PRO A 449 16.61 -19.62 -2.93
CA PRO A 449 17.67 -18.65 -3.23
C PRO A 449 17.41 -17.28 -2.59
N GLU A 450 16.17 -17.00 -2.18
CA GLU A 450 15.78 -15.72 -1.58
C GLU A 450 15.68 -15.78 -0.06
N TYR A 451 15.89 -16.94 0.58
CA TYR A 451 15.78 -17.12 2.03
C TYR A 451 14.45 -16.60 2.63
N ARG A 452 13.31 -16.92 2.01
CA ARG A 452 11.96 -16.52 2.44
C ARG A 452 11.60 -17.06 3.82
N PHE A 453 12.04 -18.26 4.19
CA PHE A 453 11.84 -18.76 5.57
C PHE A 453 12.62 -17.95 6.60
N PHE A 454 13.78 -17.41 6.24
CA PHE A 454 14.50 -16.47 7.09
C PHE A 454 13.74 -15.14 7.18
N ASP A 455 13.14 -14.65 6.09
CA ASP A 455 12.29 -13.45 6.12
C ASP A 455 11.06 -13.64 7.02
N LEU A 456 10.41 -14.82 6.98
CA LEU A 456 9.32 -15.18 7.88
C LEU A 456 9.77 -15.14 9.34
N TYR A 457 10.93 -15.74 9.64
CA TYR A 457 11.51 -15.74 10.98
C TYR A 457 11.79 -14.30 11.43
N MET A 458 12.36 -13.49 10.55
CA MET A 458 12.67 -12.09 10.81
C MET A 458 11.43 -11.24 11.07
N SER A 459 10.38 -11.44 10.28
CA SER A 459 9.09 -10.81 10.55
C SER A 459 8.54 -11.21 11.92
N THR A 460 8.68 -12.49 12.29
CA THR A 460 8.23 -12.99 13.59
C THR A 460 8.98 -12.31 14.74
N VAL A 461 10.28 -12.03 14.58
CA VAL A 461 11.07 -11.24 15.55
C VAL A 461 10.49 -9.84 15.72
N ARG A 462 10.26 -9.12 14.61
CA ARG A 462 9.65 -7.79 14.62
C ARG A 462 8.27 -7.82 15.28
N ASP A 463 7.41 -8.73 14.86
CA ASP A 463 6.02 -8.82 15.32
C ASP A 463 5.94 -9.18 16.81
N ASN A 464 6.89 -9.97 17.34
CA ASN A 464 6.99 -10.26 18.77
C ASN A 464 7.41 -9.02 19.59
N ILE A 465 8.27 -8.15 19.06
CA ILE A 465 8.63 -6.88 19.71
C ILE A 465 7.42 -5.93 19.74
N LEU A 466 6.75 -5.76 18.59
CA LEU A 466 5.60 -4.86 18.45
C LEU A 466 4.40 -5.31 19.30
N SER A 467 4.17 -6.62 19.38
CA SER A 467 3.10 -7.19 20.21
C SER A 467 3.48 -7.32 21.69
N LYS A 468 4.67 -6.87 22.10
CA LYS A 468 5.18 -6.97 23.49
C LYS A 468 5.31 -8.41 24.01
N ASN A 469 5.45 -9.38 23.11
CA ASN A 469 5.68 -10.80 23.41
C ASN A 469 7.17 -11.04 23.71
N TYR A 470 7.68 -10.38 24.75
CA TYR A 470 9.13 -10.31 25.01
C TYR A 470 9.77 -11.65 25.41
N LEU A 471 9.01 -12.58 25.98
CA LEU A 471 9.49 -13.94 26.29
C LEU A 471 9.75 -14.73 25.00
N ALA A 472 8.78 -14.75 24.09
CA ALA A 472 8.95 -15.34 22.75
C ALA A 472 10.09 -14.66 21.97
N PHE A 473 10.19 -13.34 22.03
CA PHE A 473 11.31 -12.58 21.44
C PHE A 473 12.67 -12.95 22.07
N SER A 474 12.72 -13.34 23.35
CA SER A 474 13.97 -13.78 23.98
C SER A 474 14.45 -15.12 23.41
N LEU A 475 13.55 -16.01 22.98
CA LEU A 475 13.90 -17.21 22.22
C LEU A 475 14.47 -16.84 20.84
N ASN A 476 13.84 -15.88 20.15
CA ASN A 476 14.36 -15.37 18.88
C ASN A 476 15.76 -14.79 19.01
N THR A 477 15.96 -13.97 20.03
CA THR A 477 17.24 -13.35 20.36
C THR A 477 18.30 -14.43 20.57
N ARG A 478 18.04 -15.40 21.46
CA ARG A 478 18.98 -16.51 21.71
C ARG A 478 19.36 -17.25 20.43
N PHE A 479 18.41 -17.53 19.55
CA PHE A 479 18.71 -18.19 18.29
C PHE A 479 19.59 -17.33 17.38
N LEU A 480 19.16 -16.10 17.06
CA LEU A 480 19.85 -15.25 16.07
C LEU A 480 21.18 -14.70 16.57
N THR A 481 21.33 -14.41 17.87
CA THR A 481 22.54 -13.78 18.42
C THR A 481 23.56 -14.79 18.94
N GLU A 482 23.17 -16.03 19.27
CA GLU A 482 24.08 -17.02 19.89
C GLU A 482 24.22 -18.31 19.06
N LYS A 483 23.14 -18.82 18.45
CA LYS A 483 23.12 -20.16 17.82
C LYS A 483 23.24 -20.15 16.30
N PHE A 484 22.68 -19.14 15.64
CA PHE A 484 22.59 -19.11 14.18
C PHE A 484 23.98 -18.99 13.57
N ARG A 485 24.34 -19.96 12.75
CA ARG A 485 25.54 -19.93 11.90
C ARG A 485 25.08 -19.93 10.46
N TYR A 486 25.43 -18.90 9.71
CA TYR A 486 25.03 -18.77 8.31
C TYR A 486 25.78 -19.78 7.44
N PRO A 487 25.09 -20.52 6.57
CA PRO A 487 25.69 -21.59 5.77
C PRO A 487 26.50 -21.10 4.55
N GLU A 488 26.30 -19.86 4.12
CA GLU A 488 26.95 -19.28 2.93
C GLU A 488 27.60 -17.92 3.24
N SER A 489 28.90 -17.83 3.00
CA SER A 489 29.69 -16.59 3.02
C SER A 489 29.98 -16.13 1.60
N SER A 490 30.10 -14.82 1.39
CA SER A 490 30.59 -14.26 0.12
C SER A 490 32.01 -14.75 -0.23
N ASP A 491 32.25 -15.04 -1.51
CA ASP A 491 33.54 -15.52 -2.01
C ASP A 491 34.61 -14.40 -2.10
N ASP A 492 34.19 -13.14 -2.19
CA ASP A 492 35.09 -11.99 -2.37
C ASP A 492 35.69 -11.43 -1.07
N GLY A 493 35.19 -11.90 0.08
CA GLY A 493 35.66 -11.50 1.42
C GLY A 493 35.32 -10.07 1.84
N GLU A 494 34.71 -9.24 0.98
CA GLU A 494 34.38 -7.84 1.28
C GLU A 494 32.87 -7.55 1.24
N THR A 495 32.12 -8.19 0.33
CA THR A 495 30.67 -8.02 0.25
C THR A 495 29.97 -8.94 1.24
N LEU A 496 28.69 -8.67 1.50
CA LEU A 496 27.84 -9.58 2.27
C LEU A 496 27.05 -10.48 1.34
N SER A 497 26.95 -11.77 1.67
CA SER A 497 25.97 -12.66 1.06
C SER A 497 24.53 -12.18 1.36
N ILE A 498 23.53 -12.72 0.64
CA ILE A 498 22.12 -12.32 0.84
C ILE A 498 21.71 -12.52 2.31
N ILE A 499 22.08 -13.65 2.92
CA ILE A 499 21.75 -13.97 4.30
C ILE A 499 22.52 -13.09 5.30
N GLU A 500 23.82 -12.85 5.06
CA GLU A 500 24.63 -11.93 5.89
C GLU A 500 24.04 -10.51 5.87
N ASN A 501 23.63 -10.02 4.69
CA ASN A 501 22.99 -8.71 4.54
C ASN A 501 21.68 -8.62 5.35
N LYS A 502 20.81 -9.63 5.21
CA LYS A 502 19.54 -9.70 5.96
C LYS A 502 19.77 -9.75 7.47
N MET A 503 20.77 -10.50 7.94
CA MET A 503 21.15 -10.58 9.36
C MET A 503 21.65 -9.25 9.92
N VAL A 504 22.54 -8.56 9.20
CA VAL A 504 23.07 -7.26 9.64
C VAL A 504 21.95 -6.20 9.64
N SER A 505 21.09 -6.21 8.62
CA SER A 505 19.92 -5.33 8.55
C SER A 505 18.95 -5.57 9.72
N CYS A 506 18.73 -6.85 10.06
CA CYS A 506 17.96 -7.27 11.22
C CYS A 506 18.49 -6.69 12.53
N VAL A 507 19.81 -6.78 12.79
CA VAL A 507 20.42 -6.25 14.04
C VAL A 507 20.09 -4.77 14.20
N ARG A 508 20.32 -3.97 13.15
CA ARG A 508 20.02 -2.54 13.16
C ARG A 508 18.54 -2.28 13.46
N GLN A 509 17.64 -2.99 12.79
CA GLN A 509 16.19 -2.84 12.98
C GLN A 509 15.76 -3.20 14.40
N VAL A 510 16.17 -4.36 14.92
CA VAL A 510 15.80 -4.82 16.26
C VAL A 510 16.30 -3.86 17.34
N ILE A 511 17.57 -3.43 17.26
CA ILE A 511 18.12 -2.45 18.21
C ILE A 511 17.32 -1.16 18.16
N THR A 512 16.98 -0.66 16.97
CA THR A 512 16.17 0.55 16.80
C THR A 512 14.82 0.41 17.52
N LEU A 513 14.09 -0.69 17.31
CA LEU A 513 12.81 -0.94 17.97
C LEU A 513 12.95 -1.05 19.49
N LEU A 514 14.00 -1.71 19.99
CA LEU A 514 14.26 -1.83 21.43
C LEU A 514 14.61 -0.47 22.06
N ILE A 515 15.37 0.40 21.38
CA ILE A 515 15.67 1.75 21.85
C ILE A 515 14.40 2.59 21.95
N ILE A 516 13.52 2.54 20.94
CA ILE A 516 12.25 3.29 20.95
C ILE A 516 11.45 2.94 22.21
N ARG A 517 11.28 1.65 22.47
CA ARG A 517 10.54 1.19 23.65
C ARG A 517 11.28 1.52 24.95
N LEU A 518 12.60 1.35 24.99
CA LEU A 518 13.42 1.67 26.17
C LEU A 518 13.31 3.14 26.57
N CYS A 519 13.49 4.07 25.61
CA CYS A 519 13.36 5.50 25.86
C CYS A 519 11.95 5.85 26.35
N TYR A 520 10.92 5.36 25.68
CA TYR A 520 9.53 5.59 26.09
C TYR A 520 9.24 5.09 27.52
N LEU A 521 9.69 3.88 27.87
CA LEU A 521 9.51 3.33 29.21
C LEU A 521 10.30 4.09 30.28
N SER A 522 11.45 4.66 29.92
CA SER A 522 12.27 5.45 30.86
C SER A 522 11.63 6.79 31.25
N GLU A 523 10.75 7.33 30.40
CA GLU A 523 10.01 8.57 30.66
C GLU A 523 8.73 8.35 31.49
N LYS A 524 8.25 7.10 31.62
CA LYS A 524 7.01 6.74 32.33
C LYS A 524 7.30 6.38 33.79
N SER A 525 6.76 7.16 34.73
CA SER A 525 6.94 6.95 36.17
C SER A 525 6.10 5.76 36.70
N ASP A 526 6.80 4.69 37.07
CA ASP A 526 6.39 3.48 37.80
C ASP A 526 5.41 2.48 37.13
N GLY A 527 5.78 1.19 37.20
CA GLY A 527 4.99 0.04 36.76
C GLY A 527 5.65 -0.89 35.73
N HIS A 528 6.73 -0.45 35.07
CA HIS A 528 7.33 -1.16 33.92
C HIS A 528 8.71 -1.79 34.18
N GLN A 529 9.11 -1.97 35.44
CA GLN A 529 10.47 -2.42 35.79
C GLN A 529 10.84 -3.78 35.18
N GLU A 530 9.91 -4.73 35.14
CA GLU A 530 10.15 -6.06 34.58
C GLU A 530 10.28 -6.04 33.05
N GLU A 531 9.42 -5.26 32.38
CA GLU A 531 9.49 -5.04 30.93
C GLU A 531 10.83 -4.40 30.55
N LEU A 532 11.22 -3.35 31.28
CA LEU A 532 12.48 -2.63 31.10
C LEU A 532 13.69 -3.54 31.34
N ARG A 533 13.63 -4.44 32.34
CA ARG A 533 14.67 -5.45 32.59
C ARG A 533 14.83 -6.40 31.40
N ILE A 534 13.74 -6.91 30.84
CA ILE A 534 13.77 -7.84 29.70
C ILE A 534 14.28 -7.15 28.42
N ILE A 535 13.84 -5.90 28.17
CA ILE A 535 14.30 -5.11 27.02
C ILE A 535 15.80 -4.86 27.11
N LYS A 536 16.33 -4.44 28.27
CA LYS A 536 17.78 -4.24 28.47
C LYS A 536 18.56 -5.53 28.22
N GLN A 537 18.10 -6.66 28.77
CA GLN A 537 18.77 -7.95 28.59
C GLN A 537 18.83 -8.36 27.12
N ASN A 538 17.74 -8.23 26.37
CA ASN A 538 17.74 -8.55 24.94
C ASN A 538 18.57 -7.55 24.14
N LEU A 539 18.50 -6.25 24.45
CA LEU A 539 19.31 -5.22 23.79
C LEU A 539 20.80 -5.52 23.90
N MET A 540 21.29 -5.89 25.09
CA MET A 540 22.70 -6.26 25.28
C MET A 540 23.13 -7.44 24.39
N LYS A 541 22.26 -8.45 24.21
CA LYS A 541 22.54 -9.58 23.30
C LYS A 541 22.58 -9.15 21.84
N TRP A 542 21.68 -8.27 21.44
CA TRP A 542 21.62 -7.73 20.08
C TRP A 542 22.74 -6.76 19.75
N LEU A 543 23.37 -6.14 20.75
CA LEU A 543 24.53 -5.29 20.55
C LEU A 543 25.81 -6.09 20.27
N ALA A 544 25.93 -7.31 20.81
CA ALA A 544 27.09 -8.18 20.62
C ALA A 544 26.72 -9.61 20.18
N PRO A 545 26.01 -9.78 19.04
CA PRO A 545 25.73 -11.09 18.50
C PRO A 545 27.02 -11.77 18.02
N SER A 546 27.13 -13.08 18.25
CA SER A 546 28.36 -13.86 17.96
C SER A 546 28.78 -13.79 16.51
N PHE A 547 27.82 -13.76 15.59
CA PHE A 547 28.08 -13.73 14.16
C PHE A 547 28.78 -12.44 13.67
N LEU A 548 28.73 -11.34 14.43
CA LEU A 548 29.46 -10.12 14.07
C LEU A 548 30.97 -10.27 14.26
N GLU A 549 31.44 -11.21 15.09
CA GLU A 549 32.87 -11.53 15.22
C GLU A 549 33.49 -11.98 13.89
N ASP A 550 32.68 -12.58 13.02
CA ASP A 550 33.12 -13.08 11.72
C ASP A 550 32.89 -12.07 10.58
N LEU A 551 32.11 -11.00 10.81
CA LEU A 551 31.69 -10.05 9.78
C LEU A 551 32.25 -8.63 9.96
N PHE A 552 32.68 -8.23 11.16
CA PHE A 552 33.00 -6.83 11.48
C PHE A 552 34.08 -6.19 10.58
N TYR A 553 34.92 -6.97 9.91
CA TYR A 553 35.97 -6.46 9.01
C TYR A 553 35.50 -6.27 7.56
N LYS A 554 34.31 -6.79 7.20
CA LYS A 554 33.74 -6.64 5.85
C LYS A 554 33.15 -5.23 5.67
N SER A 555 33.50 -4.55 4.58
CA SER A 555 33.01 -3.19 4.29
C SER A 555 31.48 -3.16 4.13
N GLY A 556 30.89 -4.20 3.55
CA GLY A 556 29.45 -4.32 3.36
C GLY A 556 28.62 -4.29 4.66
N VAL A 557 29.21 -4.65 5.81
CA VAL A 557 28.52 -4.55 7.12
C VAL A 557 28.23 -3.10 7.47
N TYR A 558 29.21 -2.22 7.28
CA TYR A 558 29.06 -0.79 7.54
C TYR A 558 28.07 -0.16 6.56
N ASP A 559 28.09 -0.57 5.30
CA ASP A 559 27.12 -0.10 4.31
C ASP A 559 25.68 -0.40 4.77
N VAL A 560 25.41 -1.63 5.22
CA VAL A 560 24.08 -2.04 5.70
C VAL A 560 23.67 -1.33 7.00
N ILE A 561 24.59 -1.16 7.95
CA ILE A 561 24.32 -0.47 9.23
C ILE A 561 23.98 1.00 9.00
N PHE A 562 24.65 1.67 8.07
CA PHE A 562 24.41 3.09 7.76
C PHE A 562 23.28 3.33 6.74
N THR A 563 22.68 2.27 6.19
CA THR A 563 21.54 2.40 5.28
C THR A 563 20.29 2.82 6.07
N VAL A 564 19.86 4.06 5.88
CA VAL A 564 18.60 4.60 6.44
C VAL A 564 17.42 3.98 5.67
N PRO A 565 16.40 3.43 6.36
CA PRO A 565 15.21 2.93 5.68
C PRO A 565 14.54 4.06 4.89
N SER A 566 14.21 3.81 3.62
CA SER A 566 13.64 4.81 2.71
C SER A 566 12.22 5.26 3.09
N GLU A 567 11.54 4.47 3.92
CA GLU A 567 10.23 4.79 4.50
C GLU A 567 10.29 4.59 6.03
N PRO A 568 9.85 5.58 6.83
CA PRO A 568 9.72 5.37 8.26
C PRO A 568 8.62 4.33 8.53
N ASP A 569 8.93 3.28 9.28
CA ASP A 569 7.92 2.35 9.81
C ASP A 569 7.13 3.04 10.94
N PHE A 570 6.31 4.03 10.55
CA PHE A 570 5.55 4.89 11.45
C PHE A 570 4.64 4.07 12.37
N ASP A 571 4.04 3.00 11.85
CA ASP A 571 3.16 2.11 12.62
C ASP A 571 3.94 1.39 13.73
N ALA A 572 5.16 0.92 13.46
CA ALA A 572 6.01 0.31 14.49
C ALA A 572 6.39 1.32 15.59
N SER A 573 6.82 2.52 15.21
CA SER A 573 7.16 3.59 16.16
C SER A 573 5.95 3.98 17.02
N ARG A 574 4.78 4.16 16.38
CA ARG A 574 3.51 4.48 17.03
C ARG A 574 3.14 3.42 18.06
N THR A 575 3.18 2.15 17.66
CA THR A 575 2.83 0.99 18.51
C THR A 575 3.73 0.92 19.74
N LEU A 576 5.05 1.10 19.58
CA LEU A 576 6.00 0.98 20.69
C LEU A 576 5.97 2.16 21.66
N ARG A 577 5.54 3.33 21.19
CA ARG A 577 5.34 4.54 21.99
C ARG A 577 3.92 4.64 22.57
N ASP A 578 3.07 3.62 22.38
CA ASP A 578 1.66 3.59 22.78
C ASP A 578 0.85 4.81 22.30
N ILE A 579 1.15 5.31 21.10
CA ILE A 579 0.44 6.45 20.49
C ILE A 579 -0.84 5.95 19.81
N PRO A 580 -2.02 6.57 20.02
CA PRO A 580 -3.27 6.17 19.35
C PRO A 580 -3.24 6.37 17.82
N ASP A 581 -4.04 5.58 17.09
CA ASP A 581 -4.07 5.53 15.60
C ASP A 581 -4.41 6.88 14.91
N TYR A 582 -4.93 7.86 15.64
CA TYR A 582 -5.40 9.16 15.15
C TYR A 582 -4.53 10.35 15.59
N GLU A 583 -3.44 10.11 16.34
CA GLU A 583 -2.52 11.18 16.74
C GLU A 583 -1.37 11.31 15.74
N VAL A 584 -1.14 12.53 15.25
CA VAL A 584 -0.01 12.86 14.37
C VAL A 584 1.26 12.98 15.22
N ALA A 585 2.12 11.98 15.13
CA ALA A 585 3.45 12.02 15.73
C ALA A 585 4.45 12.74 14.80
N THR A 586 5.18 13.73 15.32
CA THR A 586 6.32 14.37 14.65
C THR A 586 7.64 13.60 14.81
N PHE A 587 7.59 12.41 15.42
CA PHE A 587 8.79 11.64 15.75
C PHE A 587 9.28 10.81 14.57
N SER A 588 10.49 11.11 14.09
CA SER A 588 11.14 10.37 13.02
C SER A 588 11.87 9.14 13.55
N ILE A 589 11.55 7.94 13.04
CA ILE A 589 12.27 6.70 13.32
C ILE A 589 13.75 6.79 12.93
N ASN A 590 14.11 7.71 12.02
CA ASN A 590 15.49 7.91 11.59
C ASN A 590 16.38 8.37 12.76
N ASN A 591 15.84 9.20 13.66
CA ASN A 591 16.58 9.63 14.85
C ASN A 591 16.89 8.43 15.75
N ASP A 592 15.92 7.54 15.98
CA ASP A 592 16.13 6.33 16.79
C ASP A 592 17.08 5.33 16.10
N ALA A 593 17.04 5.26 14.76
CA ALA A 593 17.99 4.47 13.99
C ALA A 593 19.42 5.02 14.14
N PHE A 594 19.62 6.34 14.19
CA PHE A 594 20.93 6.91 14.47
C PHE A 594 21.41 6.58 15.89
N LYS A 595 20.51 6.55 16.89
CA LYS A 595 20.85 6.06 18.24
C LYS A 595 21.32 4.61 18.21
N ALA A 596 20.66 3.76 17.41
CA ALA A 596 21.04 2.36 17.23
C ALA A 596 22.43 2.22 16.58
N VAL A 597 22.70 2.97 15.51
CA VAL A 597 24.02 3.00 14.86
C VAL A 597 25.08 3.49 15.83
N SER A 598 24.83 4.56 16.59
CA SER A 598 25.76 5.06 17.60
C SER A 598 26.09 4.01 18.66
N LEU A 599 25.10 3.26 19.16
CA LEU A 599 25.33 2.17 20.11
C LEU A 599 26.14 1.03 19.50
N LEU A 600 25.82 0.62 18.26
CA LEU A 600 26.53 -0.46 17.59
C LEU A 600 28.01 -0.14 17.39
N MET A 601 28.34 1.09 17.04
CA MET A 601 29.70 1.52 16.70
C MET A 601 30.55 1.92 17.93
N THR A 602 29.93 2.07 19.10
CA THR A 602 30.61 2.46 20.34
C THR A 602 30.80 1.24 21.23
N GLN A 603 32.04 0.86 21.53
CA GLN A 603 32.29 -0.25 22.46
C GLN A 603 32.09 0.21 23.90
N THR A 604 31.37 -0.59 24.68
CA THR A 604 31.02 -0.27 26.07
C THR A 604 31.20 -1.52 26.94
N LEU A 605 30.92 -1.41 28.25
CA LEU A 605 30.99 -2.57 29.16
C LEU A 605 30.08 -3.74 28.72
N PHE A 606 28.95 -3.43 28.09
CA PHE A 606 27.97 -4.40 27.61
C PHE A 606 28.02 -4.62 26.09
N ASN A 607 28.47 -3.62 25.32
CA ASN A 607 28.70 -3.79 23.89
C ASN A 607 30.17 -4.16 23.62
N LYS A 608 30.40 -5.47 23.43
CA LYS A 608 31.72 -6.02 23.09
C LYS A 608 31.88 -6.35 21.61
N ASN A 609 30.99 -5.84 20.75
CA ASN A 609 31.17 -6.04 19.32
C ASN A 609 32.46 -5.34 18.83
N ASN A 610 33.02 -5.84 17.73
CA ASN A 610 34.22 -5.27 17.11
C ASN A 610 33.88 -4.23 16.03
N LEU A 611 32.63 -3.75 15.97
CA LEU A 611 32.25 -2.74 14.99
C LEU A 611 32.87 -1.41 15.36
N ASN A 612 33.65 -0.86 14.44
CA ASN A 612 34.30 0.42 14.64
C ASN A 612 34.44 1.11 13.27
N PRO A 613 34.20 2.43 13.16
CA PRO A 613 34.26 3.10 11.85
C PRO A 613 35.65 3.03 11.21
N ILE A 614 36.70 2.69 11.97
CA ILE A 614 38.07 2.46 11.47
C ILE A 614 38.14 1.39 10.37
N PHE A 615 37.20 0.45 10.34
CA PHE A 615 37.14 -0.59 9.30
C PHE A 615 36.51 -0.10 7.99
N ILE A 616 35.99 1.13 7.94
CA ILE A 616 35.59 1.80 6.71
C ILE A 616 36.85 2.26 5.96
N ARG A 617 37.52 1.30 5.30
CA ARG A 617 38.78 1.53 4.57
C ARG A 617 38.58 2.41 3.33
N ASN A 618 37.58 2.11 2.51
CA ASN A 618 37.27 2.86 1.30
C ASN A 618 36.12 3.85 1.54
N LYS A 619 36.45 5.02 2.07
CA LYS A 619 35.46 6.08 2.37
C LYS A 619 34.66 6.51 1.14
N LYS A 620 35.28 6.54 -0.05
CA LYS A 620 34.61 6.97 -1.30
C LYS A 620 33.52 5.98 -1.71
N GLU A 621 33.81 4.68 -1.62
CA GLU A 621 32.86 3.62 -1.91
C GLU A 621 31.73 3.56 -0.88
N PHE A 622 32.06 3.65 0.41
CA PHE A 622 31.08 3.75 1.50
C PHE A 622 30.08 4.91 1.29
N ILE A 623 30.56 6.10 0.93
CA ILE A 623 29.71 7.27 0.65
C ILE A 623 28.77 7.00 -0.53
N LYS A 624 29.24 6.27 -1.56
CA LYS A 624 28.44 5.92 -2.74
C LYS A 624 27.37 4.88 -2.41
N ASN A 625 27.70 3.87 -1.61
CA ASN A 625 26.81 2.76 -1.29
C ASN A 625 25.72 3.15 -0.29
N THR A 626 26.07 3.89 0.77
CA THR A 626 25.12 4.28 1.83
C THR A 626 24.21 5.44 1.45
N LYS A 627 24.66 6.32 0.54
CA LYS A 627 24.00 7.61 0.21
C LYS A 627 23.76 8.51 1.43
N ILE A 628 24.39 8.25 2.58
CA ILE A 628 24.22 9.02 3.81
C ILE A 628 24.65 10.47 3.59
N THR A 629 23.82 11.43 3.98
CA THR A 629 24.07 12.86 3.79
C THR A 629 25.06 13.41 4.81
N THR A 630 25.66 14.56 4.50
CA THR A 630 26.54 15.25 5.45
C THR A 630 25.78 15.67 6.71
N HIS A 631 24.51 16.06 6.57
CA HIS A 631 23.63 16.42 7.68
C HIS A 631 23.36 15.23 8.62
N GLU A 632 23.10 14.04 8.09
CA GLU A 632 22.87 12.83 8.89
C GLU A 632 24.14 12.42 9.65
N LEU A 633 25.31 12.46 9.00
CA LEU A 633 26.60 12.24 9.68
C LEU A 633 26.84 13.27 10.79
N GLN A 634 26.57 14.55 10.53
CA GLN A 634 26.70 15.61 11.53
C GLN A 634 25.75 15.40 12.71
N SER A 635 24.49 15.02 12.43
CA SER A 635 23.50 14.72 13.48
C SER A 635 23.96 13.57 14.36
N LEU A 636 24.53 12.51 13.77
CA LEU A 636 25.06 11.36 14.49
C LEU A 636 26.30 11.73 15.33
N ILE A 637 27.20 12.56 14.80
CA ILE A 637 28.36 13.10 15.54
C ILE A 637 27.90 13.97 16.70
N SER A 638 26.95 14.88 16.48
CA SER A 638 26.39 15.72 17.53
C SER A 638 25.73 14.90 18.63
N TYR A 639 25.02 13.83 18.28
CA TYR A 639 24.43 12.92 19.25
C TYR A 639 25.50 12.16 20.05
N LEU A 640 26.51 11.58 19.39
CA LEU A 640 27.63 10.90 20.05
C LEU A 640 28.37 11.80 21.06
N LYS A 641 28.53 13.08 20.71
CA LYS A 641 29.18 14.09 21.56
C LYS A 641 28.26 14.65 22.65
N GLY A 642 26.95 14.46 22.53
CA GLY A 642 25.95 15.02 23.44
C GLY A 642 25.75 14.23 24.73
N ASP A 643 25.12 14.88 25.71
CA ASP A 643 24.77 14.26 27.01
C ASP A 643 23.65 13.22 26.88
N GLU A 644 22.78 13.36 25.88
CA GLU A 644 21.68 12.41 25.61
C GLU A 644 22.19 11.00 25.35
N PHE A 645 23.32 10.84 24.64
CA PHE A 645 23.91 9.53 24.41
C PHE A 645 24.48 8.93 25.69
N SER A 646 25.13 9.74 26.54
CA SER A 646 25.59 9.30 27.86
C SER A 646 24.42 8.83 28.73
N ALA A 647 23.31 9.57 28.72
CA ALA A 647 22.10 9.18 29.45
C ALA A 647 21.53 7.85 28.95
N LEU A 648 21.54 7.60 27.63
CA LEU A 648 21.14 6.30 27.07
C LEU A 648 22.06 5.15 27.51
N LEU A 649 23.38 5.38 27.54
CA LEU A 649 24.34 4.37 28.01
C LEU A 649 24.10 4.01 29.49
N GLU A 650 24.00 5.02 30.36
CA GLU A 650 23.69 4.83 31.78
C GLU A 650 22.33 4.15 31.99
N LEU A 651 21.34 4.49 31.16
CA LEU A 651 20.05 3.82 31.19
C LEU A 651 20.19 2.32 30.88
N ILE A 652 21.02 1.92 29.93
CA ILE A 652 21.21 0.51 29.56
C ILE A 652 21.99 -0.24 30.64
N ASN A 653 23.12 0.31 31.08
CA ASN A 653 23.96 -0.24 32.12
C ASN A 653 24.66 0.87 32.89
N GLU A 654 24.48 0.90 34.22
CA GLU A 654 25.07 1.93 35.08
C GLU A 654 26.61 1.91 35.01
N GLY A 655 27.22 3.10 34.99
CA GLY A 655 28.67 3.31 34.93
C GLY A 655 29.30 3.04 33.56
N SER A 656 28.51 3.08 32.48
CA SER A 656 28.97 2.76 31.12
C SER A 656 29.25 3.99 30.24
N SER A 657 29.10 5.21 30.77
CA SER A 657 29.42 6.48 30.09
C SER A 657 30.95 6.68 29.90
N GLN A 658 31.56 5.93 28.98
CA GLN A 658 32.98 6.12 28.63
C GLN A 658 33.14 7.18 27.54
N GLU A 659 33.71 8.33 27.92
CA GLU A 659 33.87 9.48 27.02
C GLU A 659 34.92 9.28 25.92
N THR A 660 35.98 8.50 26.16
CA THR A 660 37.07 8.31 25.19
C THR A 660 36.63 7.61 23.92
N ASN A 661 35.86 6.52 24.02
CA ASN A 661 35.48 5.71 22.86
C ASN A 661 34.49 6.43 21.93
N ARG A 662 33.48 7.11 22.52
CA ARG A 662 32.50 7.88 21.72
C ARG A 662 33.16 9.00 20.92
N MET A 663 34.22 9.61 21.46
CA MET A 663 34.98 10.65 20.78
C MET A 663 35.79 10.09 19.61
N GLU A 664 36.45 8.94 19.76
CA GLU A 664 37.17 8.27 18.68
C GLU A 664 36.26 7.92 17.50
N VAL A 665 35.05 7.41 17.78
CA VAL A 665 34.03 7.12 16.76
C VAL A 665 33.61 8.41 16.05
N ALA A 666 33.35 9.48 16.80
CA ALA A 666 32.96 10.77 16.24
C ALA A 666 34.05 11.37 15.33
N GLU A 667 35.33 11.32 15.74
CA GLU A 667 36.48 11.79 14.94
C GLU A 667 36.62 11.01 13.63
N HIS A 668 36.41 9.68 13.66
CA HIS A 668 36.44 8.88 12.43
C HIS A 668 35.31 9.29 11.46
N LEU A 669 34.11 9.57 11.96
CA LEU A 669 32.99 10.02 11.13
C LEU A 669 33.21 11.43 10.57
N GLU A 670 33.84 12.33 11.33
CA GLU A 670 34.27 13.65 10.83
C GLU A 670 35.25 13.50 9.65
N SER A 671 36.14 12.51 9.71
CA SER A 671 37.05 12.22 8.61
C SER A 671 36.33 11.71 7.35
N ILE A 672 35.13 11.11 7.47
CA ILE A 672 34.29 10.73 6.33
C ILE A 672 33.58 11.96 5.76
N ILE A 673 33.10 12.87 6.62
CA ILE A 673 32.52 14.15 6.18
C ILE A 673 33.54 14.94 5.34
N SER A 674 34.79 15.01 5.80
CA SER A 674 35.86 15.70 5.07
C SER A 674 36.02 15.16 3.64
N VAL A 675 36.11 13.82 3.50
CA VAL A 675 36.19 13.17 2.18
C VAL A 675 34.93 13.41 1.34
N LYS A 676 33.74 13.38 1.96
CA LYS A 676 32.49 13.65 1.25
C LYS A 676 32.43 15.08 0.73
N ASN A 677 32.82 16.07 1.53
CA ASN A 677 32.88 17.46 1.13
C ASN A 677 33.90 17.68 0.00
N GLU A 678 35.04 16.98 0.04
CA GLU A 678 36.02 16.97 -1.05
C GLU A 678 35.43 16.40 -2.34
N LEU A 679 34.70 15.28 -2.27
CA LEU A 679 34.00 14.69 -3.43
C LEU A 679 32.94 15.64 -4.01
N ILE A 680 32.16 16.30 -3.16
CA ILE A 680 31.15 17.29 -3.59
C ILE A 680 31.83 18.47 -4.28
N ALA A 681 32.90 19.01 -3.69
CA ALA A 681 33.67 20.10 -4.28
C ALA A 681 34.25 19.71 -5.64
N ASN A 682 34.86 18.52 -5.75
CA ASN A 682 35.38 18.00 -7.01
C ASN A 682 34.28 17.82 -8.06
N SER A 683 33.10 17.34 -7.66
CA SER A 683 31.94 17.22 -8.56
C SER A 683 31.44 18.58 -9.04
N ILE A 684 31.41 19.61 -8.19
CA ILE A 684 31.03 20.97 -8.58
C ILE A 684 32.03 21.54 -9.58
N VAL A 685 33.33 21.35 -9.31
CA VAL A 685 34.41 21.81 -10.18
C VAL A 685 34.30 21.17 -11.58
N SER A 686 34.08 19.86 -11.65
CA SER A 686 34.01 19.12 -12.93
C SER A 686 32.69 19.25 -13.69
N SER A 687 31.61 19.73 -13.05
CA SER A 687 30.30 19.82 -13.70
C SER A 687 30.18 20.99 -14.68
N ASP A 688 29.53 20.74 -15.81
CA ASP A 688 29.09 21.77 -16.74
C ASP A 688 27.85 22.50 -16.22
N LEU A 689 27.69 23.77 -16.60
CA LEU A 689 26.53 24.58 -16.20
C LEU A 689 25.23 24.03 -16.82
N ASP A 690 24.15 24.01 -16.03
CA ASP A 690 22.82 23.63 -16.54
C ASP A 690 22.22 24.78 -17.36
N LYS A 691 22.00 24.54 -18.66
CA LYS A 691 21.49 25.57 -19.59
C LYS A 691 20.12 26.12 -19.20
N VAL A 692 19.24 25.30 -18.63
CA VAL A 692 17.88 25.71 -18.23
C VAL A 692 17.96 26.63 -17.02
N LEU A 693 18.77 26.26 -16.01
CA LEU A 693 18.98 27.08 -14.82
C LEU A 693 19.72 28.38 -15.16
N VAL A 694 20.72 28.34 -16.05
CA VAL A 694 21.42 29.53 -16.55
C VAL A 694 20.46 30.52 -17.20
N ASN A 695 19.62 30.07 -18.14
CA ASN A 695 18.65 30.95 -18.81
C ASN A 695 17.65 31.54 -17.81
N LYS A 696 17.15 30.73 -16.88
CA LYS A 696 16.24 31.20 -15.83
C LYS A 696 16.90 32.26 -14.93
N TYR A 697 18.18 32.11 -14.63
CA TYR A 697 18.92 33.09 -13.84
C TYR A 697 19.12 34.39 -14.64
N ILE A 698 19.50 34.29 -15.91
CA ILE A 698 19.61 35.44 -16.83
C ILE A 698 18.31 36.23 -16.90
N ASP A 699 17.16 35.55 -17.08
CA ASP A 699 15.85 36.20 -17.15
C ASP A 699 15.52 36.93 -15.84
N LYS A 700 15.72 36.26 -14.69
CA LYS A 700 15.46 36.86 -13.38
C LYS A 700 16.32 38.08 -13.10
N VAL A 701 17.62 38.02 -13.44
CA VAL A 701 18.51 39.18 -13.27
C VAL A 701 18.10 40.31 -14.21
N SER A 702 17.74 40.01 -15.46
CA SER A 702 17.25 41.00 -16.44
C SER A 702 16.00 41.72 -15.96
N ILE A 703 15.03 40.99 -15.41
CA ILE A 703 13.79 41.55 -14.84
C ILE A 703 14.13 42.46 -13.66
N SER A 704 14.98 41.98 -12.73
CA SER A 704 15.41 42.77 -11.57
C SER A 704 16.15 44.03 -11.99
N LEU A 705 17.03 43.96 -12.99
CA LEU A 705 17.72 45.11 -13.58
C LEU A 705 16.73 46.12 -14.15
N GLY A 706 15.75 45.68 -14.94
CA GLY A 706 14.68 46.55 -15.43
C GLY A 706 13.94 47.24 -14.29
N GLY A 707 13.65 46.52 -13.20
CA GLY A 707 13.08 47.08 -11.98
C GLY A 707 13.94 48.16 -11.32
N TYR A 708 15.27 47.98 -11.29
CA TYR A 708 16.19 48.99 -10.76
C TYR A 708 16.32 50.22 -11.68
N PHE A 709 16.40 50.04 -12.99
CA PHE A 709 16.44 51.16 -13.95
C PHE A 709 15.16 51.98 -13.93
N ASN A 710 13.99 51.33 -13.83
CA ASN A 710 12.70 52.00 -13.73
C ASN A 710 12.54 52.93 -12.51
N LYS A 711 13.41 52.82 -11.49
CA LYS A 711 13.42 53.73 -10.33
C LYS A 711 13.94 55.12 -10.68
N PHE A 712 14.68 55.29 -11.78
CA PHE A 712 15.32 56.57 -12.09
C PHE A 712 15.23 56.98 -13.57
N VAL A 713 14.88 56.07 -14.47
CA VAL A 713 14.70 56.39 -15.88
C VAL A 713 13.53 55.60 -16.45
N ASP A 714 12.79 56.21 -17.36
CA ASP A 714 11.82 55.49 -18.18
C ASP A 714 12.52 54.93 -19.43
N ILE A 715 12.87 53.65 -19.39
CA ILE A 715 13.64 53.00 -20.46
C ILE A 715 12.94 53.14 -21.82
N ASP A 716 11.61 53.11 -21.85
CA ASP A 716 10.84 53.13 -23.09
C ASP A 716 10.87 54.50 -23.78
N SER A 717 11.17 55.56 -23.03
CA SER A 717 11.33 56.92 -23.57
C SER A 717 12.67 57.15 -24.28
N ILE A 718 13.65 56.23 -24.15
CA ILE A 718 15.00 56.39 -24.70
C ILE A 718 15.04 55.93 -26.17
N PRO A 719 15.59 56.74 -27.09
CA PRO A 719 15.71 56.37 -28.51
C PRO A 719 16.57 55.12 -28.75
N VAL A 720 16.15 54.27 -29.69
CA VAL A 720 16.81 53.01 -30.01
C VAL A 720 17.83 53.19 -31.14
N SER A 721 19.07 52.73 -30.93
CA SER A 721 20.12 52.61 -31.95
C SER A 721 20.86 51.28 -31.83
N ASN A 722 20.94 50.54 -32.95
CA ASN A 722 21.65 49.26 -33.01
C ASN A 722 23.18 49.38 -33.00
N SER A 723 23.73 50.60 -33.06
CA SER A 723 25.19 50.83 -32.98
C SER A 723 25.73 50.84 -31.55
N VAL A 724 24.86 50.87 -30.54
CA VAL A 724 25.25 50.98 -29.13
C VAL A 724 25.68 49.61 -28.60
N VAL A 725 26.96 49.46 -28.26
CA VAL A 725 27.51 48.27 -27.58
C VAL A 725 28.49 48.73 -26.50
N CYS A 726 28.22 48.38 -25.24
CA CYS A 726 29.02 48.83 -24.11
C CYS A 726 29.95 47.73 -23.58
N ASN A 727 31.00 48.16 -22.84
CA ASN A 727 31.90 47.23 -22.15
C ASN A 727 31.16 46.44 -21.05
N PRO A 728 31.47 45.15 -20.89
CA PRO A 728 30.82 44.32 -19.89
C PRO A 728 31.26 44.67 -18.46
N PHE A 729 30.33 44.48 -17.52
CA PHE A 729 30.60 44.37 -16.09
C PHE A 729 30.60 42.89 -15.70
N TYR A 730 31.33 42.57 -14.65
CA TYR A 730 31.51 41.19 -14.19
C TYR A 730 31.05 41.03 -12.74
N SER A 731 30.50 39.86 -12.42
CA SER A 731 30.15 39.41 -11.08
C SER A 731 30.38 37.91 -10.96
N LEU A 732 30.76 37.43 -9.78
CA LEU A 732 30.86 36.01 -9.49
C LEU A 732 29.55 35.51 -8.91
N ILE A 733 29.06 34.38 -9.43
CA ILE A 733 27.92 33.66 -8.86
C ILE A 733 28.39 32.31 -8.32
N ASN A 734 27.74 31.80 -7.27
CA ASN A 734 28.03 30.45 -6.82
C ASN A 734 27.61 29.46 -7.90
N LYS A 735 28.53 28.61 -8.36
CA LYS A 735 28.26 27.66 -9.46
C LYS A 735 27.09 26.74 -9.12
N ARG A 736 26.85 26.43 -7.84
CA ARG A 736 25.72 25.59 -7.38
C ARG A 736 24.34 26.21 -7.66
N GLU A 737 24.22 27.52 -7.86
CA GLU A 737 22.96 28.18 -8.20
C GLU A 737 22.51 27.92 -9.65
N VAL A 738 23.45 27.45 -10.50
CA VAL A 738 23.25 27.15 -11.93
C VAL A 738 23.62 25.71 -12.29
N LEU A 739 23.62 24.82 -11.30
CA LEU A 739 23.84 23.38 -11.46
C LEU A 739 22.61 22.60 -10.98
N GLN A 740 22.43 21.40 -11.54
CA GLN A 740 21.52 20.42 -10.94
C GLN A 740 22.02 20.01 -9.56
N SER A 741 21.12 19.53 -8.71
CA SER A 741 21.47 19.18 -7.34
C SER A 741 22.45 18.00 -7.31
N ILE A 742 23.63 18.21 -6.70
CA ILE A 742 24.72 17.21 -6.61
C ILE A 742 24.57 16.33 -5.35
N ASP A 743 24.03 16.90 -4.27
CA ASP A 743 23.89 16.28 -2.94
C ASP A 743 22.45 16.34 -2.41
N LYS A 744 21.47 16.52 -3.31
CA LYS A 744 20.05 16.80 -3.01
C LYS A 744 19.79 18.14 -2.30
N VAL A 745 20.79 19.01 -2.17
CA VAL A 745 20.61 20.41 -1.74
C VAL A 745 20.41 21.30 -2.96
N HIS A 746 19.35 22.12 -2.92
CA HIS A 746 19.06 23.14 -3.93
C HIS A 746 19.54 24.51 -3.46
N TYR A 747 20.19 25.25 -4.35
CA TYR A 747 20.67 26.61 -4.08
C TYR A 747 19.74 27.62 -4.72
N SER A 748 19.35 28.65 -3.96
CA SER A 748 18.49 29.74 -4.44
C SER A 748 19.31 30.75 -5.25
N MET A 749 18.79 31.18 -6.41
CA MET A 749 19.41 32.20 -7.26
C MET A 749 19.31 33.60 -6.65
N ASN A 750 20.44 34.25 -6.37
CA ASN A 750 20.51 35.60 -5.80
C ASN A 750 20.36 36.74 -6.83
N SER A 751 19.35 36.63 -7.69
CA SER A 751 19.16 37.53 -8.85
C SER A 751 19.04 39.02 -8.54
N SER A 752 18.34 39.41 -7.47
CA SER A 752 18.18 40.82 -7.10
C SER A 752 19.51 41.45 -6.66
N HIS A 753 20.33 40.71 -5.91
CA HIS A 753 21.64 41.19 -5.46
C HIS A 753 22.59 41.42 -6.63
N HIS A 754 22.69 40.47 -7.57
CA HIS A 754 23.56 40.66 -8.74
C HIS A 754 23.07 41.80 -9.63
N ALA A 755 21.75 41.93 -9.84
CA ALA A 755 21.18 43.07 -10.54
C ALA A 755 21.58 44.40 -9.88
N GLU A 756 21.43 44.50 -8.56
CA GLU A 756 21.82 45.67 -7.79
C GLU A 756 23.31 46.01 -7.97
N VAL A 757 24.20 45.03 -7.77
CA VAL A 757 25.65 45.19 -7.95
C VAL A 757 25.99 45.74 -9.33
N PHE A 758 25.34 45.25 -10.39
CA PHE A 758 25.58 45.74 -11.74
C PHE A 758 25.06 47.14 -11.98
N VAL A 759 23.86 47.49 -11.51
CA VAL A 759 23.36 48.86 -11.67
C VAL A 759 24.25 49.85 -10.92
N TYR A 760 24.70 49.52 -9.71
CA TYR A 760 25.64 50.37 -8.97
C TYR A 760 26.99 50.51 -9.67
N ALA A 761 27.58 49.41 -10.16
CA ALA A 761 28.84 49.46 -10.90
C ALA A 761 28.72 50.34 -12.16
N TRP A 762 27.58 50.23 -12.86
CA TRP A 762 27.28 51.06 -14.02
C TRP A 762 27.08 52.53 -13.66
N LEU A 763 26.30 52.83 -12.62
CA LEU A 763 26.07 54.19 -12.13
C LEU A 763 27.36 54.85 -11.68
N HIS A 764 28.24 54.14 -10.97
CA HIS A 764 29.54 54.68 -10.57
C HIS A 764 30.42 55.04 -11.76
N LYS A 765 30.47 54.17 -12.79
CA LYS A 765 31.22 54.45 -14.01
C LYS A 765 30.68 55.68 -14.74
N MET A 766 29.36 55.86 -14.75
CA MET A 766 28.71 57.05 -15.31
C MET A 766 29.04 58.31 -14.52
N LEU A 767 28.93 58.25 -13.19
CA LEU A 767 29.22 59.39 -12.32
C LEU A 767 30.71 59.80 -12.33
N ASP A 768 31.63 58.86 -12.56
CA ASP A 768 33.04 59.20 -12.77
C ASP A 768 33.27 60.01 -14.07
N GLY A 769 32.40 59.87 -15.07
CA GLY A 769 32.48 60.61 -16.35
C GLY A 769 32.11 62.10 -16.26
N ILE A 770 31.40 62.51 -15.20
CA ILE A 770 31.03 63.92 -14.94
C ILE A 770 31.92 64.58 -13.87
N LYS A 771 32.97 63.87 -13.45
CA LYS A 771 33.93 64.33 -12.44
C LYS A 771 34.73 65.50 -12.98
N GLY A 772 34.75 66.62 -12.25
CA GLY A 772 35.44 67.85 -12.65
C GLY A 772 34.68 68.75 -13.64
N GLN A 773 33.50 68.35 -14.13
CA GLN A 773 32.63 69.25 -14.90
C GLN A 773 31.91 70.25 -13.99
N TYR A 774 31.56 71.43 -14.52
CA TYR A 774 30.78 72.44 -13.82
C TYR A 774 29.37 71.93 -13.54
N LYS A 775 28.90 72.13 -12.31
CA LYS A 775 27.61 71.63 -11.81
C LYS A 775 26.79 72.80 -11.31
N ASP A 776 25.57 72.90 -11.80
CA ASP A 776 24.57 73.84 -11.33
C ASP A 776 23.76 73.16 -10.23
N VAL A 777 23.80 73.72 -9.02
CA VAL A 777 23.19 73.10 -7.83
C VAL A 777 22.09 74.01 -7.33
N ASN A 778 20.85 73.56 -7.50
CA ASN A 778 19.65 74.24 -7.02
C ASN A 778 19.32 73.74 -5.62
N GLU A 779 19.45 74.62 -4.62
CA GLU A 779 19.05 74.32 -3.25
C GLU A 779 17.52 74.34 -3.13
N ILE A 780 16.95 73.29 -2.54
CA ILE A 780 15.50 73.13 -2.32
C ILE A 780 15.22 72.93 -0.83
N GLU A 781 14.03 73.33 -0.36
CA GLU A 781 13.66 73.22 1.04
C GLU A 781 12.88 71.93 1.35
N ASP A 782 12.15 71.37 0.38
CA ASP A 782 11.38 70.13 0.52
C ASP A 782 11.48 69.20 -0.70
N VAL A 783 11.34 67.89 -0.48
CA VAL A 783 11.41 66.85 -1.53
C VAL A 783 10.25 66.97 -2.53
N SER A 784 9.15 67.64 -2.19
CA SER A 784 8.03 67.92 -3.09
C SER A 784 8.37 68.92 -4.21
N GLU A 785 9.48 69.64 -4.11
CA GLU A 785 9.99 70.54 -5.16
C GLU A 785 10.73 69.80 -6.27
N LEU A 786 10.93 68.48 -6.12
CA LEU A 786 11.58 67.67 -7.14
C LEU A 786 10.72 67.52 -8.40
N PRO A 787 11.32 67.54 -9.60
CA PRO A 787 10.58 67.52 -10.87
C PRO A 787 9.94 66.16 -11.19
N SER A 788 10.34 65.10 -10.50
CA SER A 788 9.96 63.71 -10.78
C SER A 788 10.25 62.82 -9.57
N ASP A 789 9.55 61.69 -9.44
CA ASP A 789 9.91 60.63 -8.48
C ASP A 789 10.95 59.64 -9.04
N LYS A 790 11.22 59.67 -10.35
CA LYS A 790 12.27 58.87 -11.02
C LYS A 790 13.56 59.67 -11.08
N LEU A 791 14.37 59.57 -10.03
CA LEU A 791 15.62 60.32 -9.87
C LEU A 791 16.74 59.44 -9.33
N ILE A 792 17.99 59.90 -9.43
CA ILE A 792 19.12 59.31 -8.72
C ILE A 792 19.43 60.19 -7.51
N THR A 793 19.27 59.65 -6.30
CA THR A 793 19.67 60.31 -5.05
C THR A 793 21.11 59.92 -4.68
N ILE A 794 22.01 60.90 -4.63
CA ILE A 794 23.41 60.75 -4.21
C ILE A 794 23.55 61.25 -2.77
N HIS A 795 23.91 60.34 -1.88
CA HIS A 795 24.23 60.65 -0.49
C HIS A 795 25.68 61.13 -0.44
N TYR A 796 25.87 62.45 -0.46
CA TYR A 796 27.19 63.06 -0.60
C TYR A 796 27.75 63.47 0.77
N MET A 797 28.87 62.86 1.15
CA MET A 797 29.56 63.06 2.45
C MET A 797 28.66 62.84 3.69
N VAL A 798 27.54 62.12 3.54
CA VAL A 798 26.64 61.74 4.65
C VAL A 798 27.05 60.36 5.18
N LYS A 799 27.29 60.25 6.49
CA LYS A 799 27.62 58.98 7.16
C LYS A 799 26.67 58.70 8.33
N GLY A 800 25.91 57.60 8.24
CA GLY A 800 25.23 57.00 9.39
C GLY A 800 24.01 57.73 9.95
N GLU A 801 23.47 58.76 9.28
CA GLU A 801 22.31 59.50 9.77
C GLU A 801 20.98 58.96 9.20
N ALA A 802 20.28 58.12 9.97
CA ALA A 802 19.01 57.50 9.55
C ALA A 802 17.91 58.51 9.17
N SER A 803 17.92 59.70 9.76
CA SER A 803 16.98 60.80 9.45
C SER A 803 17.07 61.28 8.01
N VAL A 804 18.23 61.16 7.37
CA VAL A 804 18.47 61.59 5.99
C VAL A 804 17.95 60.54 5.00
N TYR A 805 17.92 59.26 5.38
CA TYR A 805 17.57 58.16 4.47
C TYR A 805 16.12 58.23 3.99
N ARG A 806 15.21 58.73 4.85
CA ARG A 806 13.76 58.85 4.59
C ARG A 806 13.42 59.73 3.39
N TYR A 807 14.33 60.64 3.01
CA TYR A 807 14.14 61.59 1.92
C TYR A 807 14.76 61.13 0.60
N SER A 808 15.31 59.91 0.53
CA SER A 808 15.84 59.38 -0.72
C SER A 808 14.70 59.07 -1.71
N LYS A 809 14.86 59.50 -2.96
CA LYS A 809 13.91 59.25 -4.06
C LYS A 809 14.57 58.50 -5.20
N GLY A 810 13.81 57.65 -5.88
CA GLY A 810 14.29 56.81 -6.97
C GLY A 810 15.47 55.91 -6.58
N MET A 811 16.54 55.91 -7.40
CA MET A 811 17.72 55.09 -7.20
C MET A 811 18.74 55.78 -6.31
N ARG A 812 19.19 55.10 -5.26
CA ARG A 812 20.10 55.68 -4.28
C ARG A 812 21.55 55.30 -4.58
N ILE A 813 22.50 56.20 -4.38
CA ILE A 813 23.95 55.98 -4.42
C ILE A 813 24.60 56.69 -3.23
N THR A 814 25.73 56.18 -2.74
CA THR A 814 26.50 56.82 -1.66
C THR A 814 27.87 57.26 -2.12
N ASP A 815 28.21 58.54 -1.92
CA ASP A 815 29.55 59.12 -2.12
C ASP A 815 30.07 59.67 -0.78
N SER A 816 30.49 58.76 0.10
CA SER A 816 30.93 59.10 1.46
C SER A 816 32.28 59.84 1.51
N LYS A 817 33.03 59.87 0.41
CA LYS A 817 34.37 60.48 0.31
C LYS A 817 34.34 61.82 -0.42
N GLY A 818 33.19 62.23 -0.97
CA GLY A 818 33.03 63.49 -1.68
C GLY A 818 33.74 63.53 -3.03
N VAL A 819 33.85 62.37 -3.68
CA VAL A 819 34.65 62.16 -4.89
C VAL A 819 34.07 62.89 -6.11
N LEU A 820 32.76 63.19 -6.10
CA LEU A 820 32.06 63.88 -7.18
C LEU A 820 32.20 65.41 -7.16
N GLY A 821 32.71 65.98 -6.05
CA GLY A 821 32.90 67.42 -5.90
C GLY A 821 31.59 68.22 -6.00
N LEU A 822 30.54 67.75 -5.33
CA LEU A 822 29.19 68.34 -5.38
C LEU A 822 28.99 69.54 -4.45
N GLY A 823 29.96 69.82 -3.56
CA GLY A 823 29.91 70.96 -2.63
C GLY A 823 29.74 70.52 -1.17
N SER A 824 28.64 70.94 -0.54
CA SER A 824 28.35 70.71 0.88
C SER A 824 27.77 69.31 1.16
N PRO A 825 27.95 68.73 2.37
CA PRO A 825 27.34 67.45 2.73
C PRO A 825 25.80 67.48 2.67
N GLY A 826 25.18 66.44 2.12
CA GLY A 826 23.70 66.34 2.04
C GLY A 826 23.22 65.38 0.96
N LEU A 827 21.95 65.52 0.58
CA LEU A 827 21.30 64.75 -0.48
C LEU A 827 21.30 65.54 -1.77
N TYR A 828 21.87 64.96 -2.82
CA TYR A 828 21.80 65.51 -4.17
C TYR A 828 20.88 64.64 -5.01
N TYR A 829 19.93 65.24 -5.71
CA TYR A 829 19.02 64.56 -6.61
C TYR A 829 19.36 64.93 -8.04
N MET A 830 19.51 63.91 -8.87
CA MET A 830 19.85 64.03 -10.28
C MET A 830 18.73 63.44 -11.11
N ASP A 831 18.15 64.25 -11.99
CA ASP A 831 17.29 63.73 -13.06
C ASP A 831 18.18 63.19 -14.17
N PHE A 832 18.04 61.89 -14.44
CA PHE A 832 18.95 61.20 -15.34
C PHE A 832 18.84 61.71 -16.78
N LEU A 833 17.64 61.99 -17.27
CA LEU A 833 17.43 62.41 -18.67
C LEU A 833 17.65 63.91 -18.90
N SER A 834 17.64 64.74 -17.84
CA SER A 834 18.02 66.14 -17.95
C SER A 834 19.54 66.31 -18.06
N VAL A 835 20.29 65.44 -17.38
CA VAL A 835 21.75 65.50 -17.30
C VAL A 835 22.43 64.75 -18.46
N PHE A 836 21.81 63.69 -18.98
CA PHE A 836 22.39 62.86 -20.04
C PHE A 836 21.46 62.70 -21.24
N SER A 837 22.01 62.92 -22.43
CA SER A 837 21.41 62.44 -23.69
C SER A 837 21.74 60.97 -23.88
N CYS A 838 20.73 60.11 -24.05
CA CYS A 838 20.92 58.66 -24.06
C CYS A 838 20.48 58.01 -25.39
N LEU A 839 21.21 56.96 -25.79
CA LEU A 839 20.82 56.03 -26.85
C LEU A 839 20.87 54.61 -26.28
N ARG A 840 19.83 53.81 -26.54
CA ARG A 840 19.79 52.40 -26.10
C ARG A 840 19.81 51.44 -27.27
N ASN A 841 20.37 50.25 -27.08
CA ASN A 841 20.17 49.15 -28.01
C ASN A 841 18.77 48.52 -27.82
N THR A 842 18.28 47.79 -28.82
CA THR A 842 17.07 46.98 -28.75
C THR A 842 17.15 45.93 -27.64
N ASN A 843 18.33 45.30 -27.47
CA ASN A 843 18.65 44.50 -26.29
C ASN A 843 19.38 45.35 -25.26
N LEU A 844 18.65 45.82 -24.24
CA LEU A 844 19.21 46.69 -23.21
C LEU A 844 20.23 45.96 -22.31
N PHE A 845 19.98 44.69 -21.99
CA PHE A 845 20.83 43.87 -21.14
C PHE A 845 21.26 42.61 -21.90
N ASP A 846 22.55 42.50 -22.20
CA ASP A 846 23.13 41.26 -22.70
C ASP A 846 23.86 40.56 -21.55
N LEU A 847 23.21 39.56 -20.94
CA LEU A 847 23.83 38.75 -19.89
C LEU A 847 24.34 37.42 -20.43
N LYS A 848 25.49 37.02 -19.92
CA LYS A 848 26.10 35.72 -20.20
C LYS A 848 26.71 35.16 -18.92
N ILE A 849 26.36 33.93 -18.59
CA ILE A 849 26.94 33.18 -17.48
C ILE A 849 27.79 32.08 -18.07
N GLU A 850 29.07 32.05 -17.70
CA GLU A 850 30.03 31.04 -18.16
C GLU A 850 30.73 30.38 -16.99
N SER A 851 31.14 29.12 -17.17
CA SER A 851 32.02 28.46 -16.20
C SER A 851 33.38 29.15 -16.19
N ILE A 852 34.02 29.16 -15.01
CA ILE A 852 35.42 29.57 -14.93
C ILE A 852 36.26 28.41 -15.45
N SER A 853 37.13 28.71 -16.41
CA SER A 853 38.02 27.77 -17.09
C SER A 853 39.42 28.38 -17.20
N ASP A 854 40.40 27.60 -17.64
CA ASP A 854 41.77 28.10 -17.85
C ASP A 854 41.83 29.28 -18.83
N GLU A 855 40.84 29.42 -19.71
CA GLU A 855 40.73 30.50 -20.70
C GLU A 855 40.34 31.85 -20.07
N ASN A 856 39.55 31.86 -19.00
CA ASN A 856 39.05 33.09 -18.36
C ASN A 856 39.56 33.29 -16.92
N ILE A 857 40.28 32.33 -16.34
CA ILE A 857 40.75 32.39 -14.95
C ILE A 857 41.73 33.55 -14.69
N SER A 858 42.50 33.96 -15.70
CA SER A 858 43.41 35.11 -15.62
C SER A 858 42.65 36.43 -15.47
N LEU A 859 41.59 36.62 -16.26
CA LEU A 859 40.66 37.74 -16.14
C LEU A 859 40.02 37.76 -14.74
N VAL A 860 39.52 36.60 -14.30
CA VAL A 860 38.81 36.46 -13.03
C VAL A 860 39.72 36.75 -11.82
N LYS A 861 40.95 36.23 -11.80
CA LYS A 861 41.96 36.54 -10.75
C LYS A 861 42.42 38.01 -10.78
N GLY A 862 42.35 38.66 -11.94
CA GLY A 862 42.62 40.10 -12.05
C GLY A 862 41.50 40.97 -11.47
N LEU A 863 40.26 40.48 -11.45
CA LEU A 863 39.09 41.21 -10.96
C LEU A 863 38.74 40.90 -9.50
N TYR A 864 39.07 39.69 -9.00
CA TYR A 864 38.69 39.21 -7.67
C TYR A 864 39.85 38.54 -6.93
N ASN A 865 39.92 38.76 -5.62
CA ASN A 865 40.89 38.10 -4.73
C ASN A 865 40.25 36.89 -4.04
N PHE A 866 40.71 35.69 -4.39
CA PHE A 866 40.11 34.43 -3.94
C PHE A 866 40.66 33.85 -2.63
N LYS A 867 41.63 34.50 -1.96
CA LYS A 867 42.29 33.96 -0.74
C LYS A 867 42.57 32.45 -0.85
N ASP A 868 41.83 31.62 -0.09
CA ASP A 868 41.96 30.15 0.02
C ASP A 868 40.84 29.38 -0.72
N GLU A 869 39.94 30.07 -1.42
CA GLU A 869 38.82 29.45 -2.13
C GLU A 869 39.21 29.05 -3.56
N ASN A 870 38.69 27.92 -4.02
CA ASN A 870 38.91 27.47 -5.39
C ASN A 870 38.02 28.30 -6.36
N PRO A 871 38.59 29.09 -7.29
CA PRO A 871 37.81 29.91 -8.23
C PRO A 871 36.89 29.09 -9.14
N LEU A 872 37.17 27.79 -9.36
CA LEU A 872 36.33 26.90 -10.17
C LEU A 872 34.99 26.54 -9.50
N MET A 873 34.81 26.90 -8.23
CA MET A 873 33.54 26.77 -7.50
C MET A 873 32.53 27.85 -7.88
N TYR A 874 32.95 28.83 -8.69
CA TYR A 874 32.13 29.96 -9.12
C TYR A 874 31.87 29.89 -10.63
N ALA A 875 30.85 30.60 -11.07
CA ALA A 875 30.63 30.93 -12.47
C ALA A 875 30.76 32.45 -12.66
N LEU A 876 31.23 32.86 -13.83
CA LEU A 876 31.39 34.26 -14.20
C LEU A 876 30.12 34.75 -14.88
N MET A 877 29.42 35.68 -14.25
CA MET A 877 28.34 36.42 -14.87
C MET A 877 28.91 37.71 -15.46
N SER A 878 28.72 37.87 -16.76
CA SER A 878 29.05 39.09 -17.49
C SER A 878 27.77 39.75 -17.99
N ILE A 879 27.69 41.06 -17.88
CA ILE A 879 26.57 41.85 -18.39
C ILE A 879 27.06 43.03 -19.20
N ARG A 880 26.47 43.25 -20.37
CA ARG A 880 26.56 44.54 -21.06
C ARG A 880 25.25 45.28 -20.88
N ILE A 881 25.34 46.46 -20.28
CA ILE A 881 24.23 47.41 -20.22
C ILE A 881 24.42 48.31 -21.43
N ASN A 882 23.69 48.03 -22.51
CA ASN A 882 23.83 48.70 -23.80
C ASN A 882 23.07 50.04 -23.81
N LEU A 883 23.49 50.92 -22.91
CA LEU A 883 22.97 52.27 -22.75
C LEU A 883 24.15 53.23 -22.81
N GLU A 884 24.27 53.93 -23.94
CA GLU A 884 25.28 54.98 -24.14
C GLU A 884 24.69 56.32 -23.71
N PHE A 885 25.48 57.10 -22.99
CA PHE A 885 25.09 58.42 -22.51
C PHE A 885 26.14 59.45 -22.90
N ILE A 886 25.68 60.66 -23.24
CA ILE A 886 26.49 61.82 -23.57
C ILE A 886 26.09 62.92 -22.59
N ASN A 887 27.07 63.55 -21.95
CA ASN A 887 26.83 64.61 -20.98
C ASN A 887 26.24 65.83 -21.69
N ASN A 888 25.16 66.39 -21.16
CA ASN A 888 24.61 67.65 -21.63
C ASN A 888 25.41 68.84 -21.08
N ASP A 889 25.44 69.96 -21.82
CA ASP A 889 26.07 71.20 -21.35
C ASP A 889 25.24 71.80 -20.19
N GLY A 890 25.76 71.69 -18.97
CA GLY A 890 25.13 72.16 -17.74
C GLY A 890 24.51 71.03 -16.91
N LEU A 891 25.27 70.51 -15.94
CA LEU A 891 24.82 69.44 -15.06
C LEU A 891 23.99 70.00 -13.90
N SER A 892 22.66 69.91 -13.97
CA SER A 892 21.76 70.39 -12.92
C SER A 892 21.51 69.34 -11.84
N PHE A 893 21.72 69.71 -10.57
CA PHE A 893 21.39 68.90 -9.39
C PHE A 893 20.48 69.67 -8.46
N TYR A 894 19.59 68.97 -7.75
CA TYR A 894 18.85 69.53 -6.63
C TYR A 894 19.51 69.13 -5.32
N TYR A 895 19.63 70.04 -4.36
CA TYR A 895 20.36 69.81 -3.12
C TYR A 895 19.49 70.07 -1.90
N ILE A 896 19.51 69.13 -0.95
CA ILE A 896 18.97 69.30 0.40
C ILE A 896 20.10 69.05 1.40
N SER A 897 20.36 70.05 2.25
CA SER A 897 21.34 69.93 3.33
C SER A 897 20.90 68.94 4.41
N VAL A 898 21.88 68.39 5.15
CA VAL A 898 21.62 67.52 6.30
C VAL A 898 20.77 68.23 7.36
N ASP A 899 21.02 69.52 7.60
CA ASP A 899 20.29 70.31 8.59
C ASP A 899 18.84 70.58 8.15
N SER A 900 18.61 70.79 6.85
CA SER A 900 17.26 70.87 6.28
C SER A 900 16.51 69.55 6.45
N CYS A 901 17.14 68.40 6.17
CA CYS A 901 16.54 67.08 6.43
C CYS A 901 16.15 66.89 7.92
N LYS A 902 17.00 67.32 8.85
CA LYS A 902 16.73 67.26 10.30
C LYS A 902 15.56 68.17 10.69
N LYS A 903 15.47 69.38 10.12
CA LYS A 903 14.35 70.30 10.33
C LYS A 903 13.04 69.73 9.78
N ILE A 904 13.04 69.17 8.56
CA ILE A 904 11.85 68.53 7.96
C ILE A 904 11.41 67.34 8.82
N THR A 905 12.36 66.53 9.33
CA THR A 905 12.06 65.39 10.21
C THR A 905 11.44 65.87 11.51
N ALA A 906 12.02 66.89 12.15
CA ALA A 906 11.50 67.47 13.39
C ALA A 906 10.10 68.08 13.19
N LEU A 907 9.86 68.79 12.08
CA LEU A 907 8.55 69.32 11.70
C LEU A 907 7.52 68.22 11.45
N HIS A 908 7.93 67.12 10.79
CA HIS A 908 7.06 65.99 10.49
C HIS A 908 6.76 65.15 11.75
N GLU A 909 7.73 64.94 12.64
CA GLU A 909 7.54 64.32 13.95
C GLU A 909 6.67 65.19 14.88
N GLN A 910 6.83 66.51 14.83
CA GLN A 910 5.98 67.46 15.55
C GLN A 910 4.54 67.42 15.01
N LYS A 911 4.34 67.36 13.68
CA LYS A 911 3.03 67.15 13.05
C LYS A 911 2.42 65.78 13.40
N LEU A 912 3.22 64.70 13.44
CA LEU A 912 2.78 63.37 13.87
C LEU A 912 2.38 63.39 15.35
N ARG A 913 3.18 63.97 16.25
CA ARG A 913 2.84 64.14 17.68
C ARG A 913 1.58 64.97 17.89
N LEU A 914 1.38 66.03 17.09
CA LEU A 914 0.14 66.81 17.09
C LEU A 914 -1.06 65.98 16.57
N SER A 915 -0.87 65.16 15.53
CA SER A 915 -1.91 64.27 15.01
C SER A 915 -2.27 63.10 15.94
N PHE A 916 -1.32 62.67 16.79
CA PHE A 916 -1.56 61.68 17.85
C PHE A 916 -2.25 62.31 19.08
N ASN A 917 -1.97 63.58 19.39
CA ASN A 917 -2.65 64.31 20.46
C ASN A 917 -4.09 64.74 20.10
N ASP A 918 -4.42 64.83 18.80
CA ASP A 918 -5.78 65.13 18.31
C ASP A 918 -6.67 63.89 18.10
N LYS A 919 -6.19 62.67 18.40
CA LYS A 919 -7.03 61.47 18.47
C LYS A 919 -7.36 61.14 19.94
N LYS A 920 -8.61 61.45 20.34
CA LYS A 920 -9.27 60.86 21.51
C LYS A 920 -9.15 59.32 21.51
N PRO A 921 -9.12 58.68 22.68
CA PRO A 921 -9.03 57.23 22.79
C PRO A 921 -10.27 56.58 22.16
N MET A 922 -10.06 55.63 21.27
CA MET A 922 -11.04 54.58 21.02
C MET A 922 -10.74 53.48 22.05
N ASP A 923 -11.41 53.56 23.19
CA ASP A 923 -11.71 52.38 23.99
C ASP A 923 -12.75 51.59 23.18
N ASP A 924 -12.31 50.51 22.55
CA ASP A 924 -12.98 49.20 22.52
C ASP A 924 -12.37 48.31 21.43
N ILE A 925 -12.32 47.00 21.73
CA ILE A 925 -11.72 45.87 21.01
C ILE A 925 -10.24 45.66 21.45
N GLY A 926 -9.92 44.78 22.40
CA GLY A 926 -10.45 43.44 22.60
C GLY A 926 -9.76 42.47 21.64
N GLU A 927 -8.69 41.83 22.13
CA GLU A 927 -8.10 40.56 21.67
C GLU A 927 -8.13 40.21 20.18
N LEU A 928 -6.95 40.08 19.56
CA LEU A 928 -6.47 38.79 19.03
C LEU A 928 -5.09 38.91 18.39
N SER A 929 -4.29 37.89 18.69
CA SER A 929 -3.09 37.40 18.02
C SER A 929 -3.23 37.25 16.50
N ASP A 930 -2.23 37.72 15.74
CA ASP A 930 -1.28 36.90 14.96
C ASP A 930 -0.26 37.81 14.24
#